data_AF-A0A835U226-F1
#
_entry.id   AF-A0A835U226-F1
#
_cell.length_a   1.000
_cell.length_b   1.000
_cell.length_c   1.000
_cell.angle_alpha   90.00
_cell.angle_beta   90.00
_cell.angle_gamma   90.00
#
_symmetry.space_group_name_H-M   'P 1'
#
loop_
_entity.id
_entity.type
_entity.pdbx_description
1 polymer ?
#
loop_
_entity_poly.entity_id
_entity_poly.type
_entity_poly.pdbx_seq_one_letter_code
_entity_poly.pdbx_strand_id
1 'polypeptide(L)'
;GGAGRALRAPGGGSRGPPVPAAPSCEWKQRLVGRRPWRGRKGSPSRRRAEGLSGLPAVVGGASPAASRSPQSFSRSLEGPGPWPSIAEKENMASTAIEKKEVTRDLDHCDIPYYVSEFVERELGNDYDSLGKLDGLIEKLSENKKHLEEQVLTVSSEVPKRIQNALKNAEDSKKSLSQLLEEETVLSESINSHLLKAQPWMEDLDVLIGQVEEIERHLAYLKWISRIEELSDSIQQYLMTNNVPEAASTLAFMAELDIKLQESSCSHLLAFVRSTVKFWHKILKDKLTSDFEEVLTQLRWPFVGPPQSQAFGLAAPANAPEVYNNLEMLFCQLLKLQTSDELLTKPKQLPEKYPLPPSSPIVLPIQIMLNPLQKRFKYHFTGNKQTNVLNKPEWYLTQVLMWIGNHSKFLDDKIQPILDKAGSSVNAGLEFSRALVMLILEKLAADIPCLLYDDTLFCHLVDEVLLFERELYSVHGYLSSFPSCMHILSEESCFQRWLTVEKKFALQKMDSMLSSEAAWISQYKDITDVDEMKVPDCAETFMTLLLVITDRYKNLPTASRKLQFLGLQKELIDDFRIRLTQVMKEETRASLGFRYCAILNAVNYIATVLADWADNVLQQAELEVCAESDTVSQLQLGQLASMESSVFDDMINLLERLKHDMLTRQVDHVFREVKDAAKLYKKERWLSLPSQAEQAVMSLSSTACPMLQTLRDRLLQLEQQLCHSLFKIFWQMLAEKVDLYIYQEIIMANHFNEGGAAQLQFDMSRNLFPLFSHYCKRPENYFKHIKEACIILNLNIGSALLLKDVLQSASENEPLKPSQPSATAALNELGVYKLAQRDVEILLNLRASRVGSCVDNAKVYRWTTLKLF
;
A
#
# COMPACT_ATOMS: atom_id res chain seq x y z
N GLY A 1 -24.95 31.73 -5.53
CA GLY A 1 -24.76 33.07 -6.16
C GLY A 1 -25.55 34.10 -5.35
N GLY A 2 -25.08 35.35 -5.30
CA GLY A 2 -25.49 36.34 -4.28
C GLY A 2 -24.76 36.05 -2.95
N ALA A 3 -23.93 36.91 -2.35
CA ALA A 3 -23.95 38.37 -2.12
C ALA A 3 -25.03 38.83 -1.11
N GLY A 4 -24.73 39.62 -0.07
CA GLY A 4 -23.42 40.10 0.40
C GLY A 4 -23.45 41.52 1.00
N ARG A 5 -23.44 41.64 2.34
CA ARG A 5 -23.15 42.83 3.19
C ARG A 5 -23.03 42.32 4.65
N ALA A 6 -22.05 42.63 5.49
CA ALA A 6 -21.23 43.84 5.71
C ALA A 6 -21.96 44.98 6.43
N LEU A 7 -21.74 45.09 7.75
CA LEU A 7 -22.05 46.24 8.60
C LEU A 7 -20.91 46.47 9.61
N ARG A 8 -20.70 47.73 10.02
CA ARG A 8 -19.61 48.15 10.91
C ARG A 8 -20.08 48.31 12.37
N ALA A 9 -19.14 48.19 13.30
CA ALA A 9 -19.31 48.63 14.69
C ALA A 9 -19.17 50.17 14.82
N PRO A 10 -19.78 50.78 15.85
CA PRO A 10 -19.28 51.99 16.51
C PRO A 10 -18.31 51.61 17.64
N GLY A 11 -17.44 52.54 18.06
CA GLY A 11 -16.44 52.28 19.11
C GLY A 11 -16.36 53.37 20.17
N GLY A 12 -15.73 53.03 21.31
CA GLY A 12 -15.48 53.90 22.46
C GLY A 12 -15.59 53.13 23.78
N GLY A 13 -14.75 53.35 24.80
CA GLY A 13 -13.54 54.19 24.82
C GLY A 13 -12.94 54.34 26.22
N SER A 14 -11.75 53.76 26.42
CA SER A 14 -10.79 54.05 27.51
C SER A 14 -11.22 53.89 28.98
N ARG A 15 -10.66 52.88 29.65
CA ARG A 15 -9.91 53.05 30.92
C ARG A 15 -8.89 51.91 31.12
N GLY A 16 -7.83 52.21 31.87
CA GLY A 16 -6.59 51.42 31.95
C GLY A 16 -6.58 50.25 32.96
N PRO A 17 -5.41 49.59 33.12
CA PRO A 17 -5.31 48.16 33.46
C PRO A 17 -4.99 47.85 34.93
N PRO A 18 -4.97 46.55 35.26
CA PRO A 18 -3.88 46.00 36.07
C PRO A 18 -3.18 44.80 35.40
N VAL A 19 -1.93 44.55 35.80
CA VAL A 19 -1.11 43.37 35.44
C VAL A 19 -0.65 42.69 36.74
N PRO A 20 -0.84 41.37 36.87
CA PRO A 20 0.27 40.50 37.28
C PRO A 20 0.22 39.10 36.63
N ALA A 21 1.26 38.26 36.67
CA ALA A 21 2.71 38.46 36.78
C ALA A 21 3.42 37.13 36.45
N ALA A 22 4.69 37.17 36.01
CA ALA A 22 5.53 35.97 35.89
C ALA A 22 6.34 35.75 37.19
N PRO A 23 6.55 34.50 37.65
CA PRO A 23 7.38 34.21 38.81
C PRO A 23 8.87 34.04 38.42
N SER A 24 9.63 35.14 38.41
CA SER A 24 11.09 35.07 38.41
C SER A 24 11.61 35.03 39.85
N CYS A 25 12.25 33.93 40.26
CA CYS A 25 12.87 33.80 41.58
C CYS A 25 14.37 33.49 41.48
N GLU A 26 15.21 34.53 41.46
CA GLU A 26 16.56 34.39 41.99
C GLU A 26 16.47 34.19 43.51
N TRP A 27 17.28 33.28 44.08
CA TRP A 27 17.84 33.48 45.42
C TRP A 27 19.32 33.10 45.44
N LYS A 28 20.13 33.93 46.07
CA LYS A 28 21.61 33.85 46.01
C LYS A 28 22.20 33.17 47.25
N GLN A 29 23.23 32.36 46.99
CA GLN A 29 24.44 32.14 47.80
C GLN A 29 24.35 32.07 49.34
N ARG A 30 24.94 31.00 49.90
CA ARG A 30 25.90 31.17 51.01
C ARG A 30 27.23 30.49 50.71
N LEU A 31 28.31 31.21 51.05
CA LEU A 31 29.71 30.81 50.84
C LEU A 31 30.40 30.56 52.18
N VAL A 32 31.01 29.39 52.33
CA VAL A 32 32.20 29.12 53.16
C VAL A 32 32.96 28.05 52.34
N GLY A 33 34.20 28.21 51.89
CA GLY A 33 35.40 28.65 52.61
C GLY A 33 36.12 27.39 53.11
N ARG A 34 37.34 27.02 52.68
CA ARG A 34 38.52 27.84 52.41
C ARG A 34 39.41 27.28 51.28
N ARG A 35 40.36 28.12 50.83
CA ARG A 35 41.51 27.79 49.94
C ARG A 35 42.75 27.35 50.79
N PRO A 36 44.01 27.39 50.29
CA PRO A 36 44.65 26.43 49.36
C PRO A 36 46.05 25.97 49.88
N TRP A 37 46.76 25.08 49.17
CA TRP A 37 48.25 25.04 49.21
C TRP A 37 48.88 24.78 47.83
N ARG A 38 50.16 25.13 47.66
CA ARG A 38 50.87 25.20 46.37
C ARG A 38 52.08 24.25 46.30
N GLY A 39 52.32 23.68 45.11
CA GLY A 39 53.64 23.23 44.64
C GLY A 39 54.14 21.91 45.21
N ARG A 40 55.32 21.40 44.78
CA ARG A 40 56.27 21.91 43.77
C ARG A 40 57.09 20.73 43.18
N LYS A 41 57.81 20.98 42.07
CA LYS A 41 58.85 20.15 41.39
C LYS A 41 59.45 18.97 42.18
N GLY A 42 59.66 17.81 41.54
CA GLY A 42 60.52 16.74 42.11
C GLY A 42 60.72 15.44 41.32
N SER A 43 61.50 15.47 40.23
CA SER A 43 62.35 14.32 39.83
C SER A 43 63.60 14.28 40.74
N PRO A 44 64.46 13.22 40.83
CA PRO A 44 64.61 12.08 39.89
C PRO A 44 65.06 10.67 40.43
N SER A 45 64.86 9.63 39.59
CA SER A 45 65.80 8.53 39.25
C SER A 45 66.30 7.41 40.22
N ARG A 46 66.37 6.17 39.66
CA ARG A 46 67.32 5.02 39.91
C ARG A 46 67.17 4.24 41.24
N ARG A 47 67.46 2.91 41.37
CA ARG A 47 68.09 1.78 40.60
C ARG A 47 67.45 0.43 41.08
N ARG A 48 67.75 -0.83 40.67
CA ARG A 48 68.69 -1.50 39.72
C ARG A 48 67.97 -1.72 38.34
N ALA A 49 68.17 -2.66 37.39
CA ALA A 49 68.88 -3.96 37.18
C ALA A 49 68.28 -5.24 37.88
N GLU A 50 68.57 -6.51 37.51
CA GLU A 50 69.52 -7.15 36.56
C GLU A 50 68.81 -8.22 35.69
N GLY A 51 69.32 -8.67 34.52
CA GLY A 51 70.49 -8.25 33.74
C GLY A 51 70.86 -9.25 32.61
N LEU A 52 71.80 -8.86 31.71
CA LEU A 52 72.52 -9.67 30.68
C LEU A 52 71.65 -10.30 29.56
N SER A 53 72.01 -10.30 28.26
CA SER A 53 73.10 -9.70 27.46
C SER A 53 72.53 -9.36 26.05
N GLY A 54 73.22 -8.89 24.99
CA GLY A 54 74.64 -8.64 24.73
C GLY A 54 74.84 -7.70 23.52
N LEU A 55 75.96 -7.78 22.79
CA LEU A 55 76.37 -6.88 21.68
C LEU A 55 77.24 -7.65 20.64
N PRO A 56 77.59 -7.14 19.42
CA PRO A 56 77.58 -5.73 18.97
C PRO A 56 77.00 -5.40 17.56
N ALA A 57 77.12 -4.12 17.21
CA ALA A 57 76.74 -3.38 15.99
C ALA A 57 77.45 -3.85 14.67
N VAL A 58 77.19 -3.30 13.47
CA VAL A 58 77.49 -1.91 13.02
C VAL A 58 76.65 -1.44 11.80
N VAL A 59 76.10 -0.21 11.91
CA VAL A 59 75.81 0.85 10.89
C VAL A 59 75.52 0.52 9.41
N GLY A 60 74.40 1.05 8.89
CA GLY A 60 74.37 1.77 7.59
C GLY A 60 73.20 1.49 6.63
N GLY A 61 72.65 2.54 5.98
CA GLY A 61 71.89 2.39 4.71
C GLY A 61 70.47 2.96 4.61
N ALA A 62 70.37 4.14 4.00
CA ALA A 62 69.32 4.78 3.20
C ALA A 62 67.90 4.16 2.94
N SER A 63 66.95 5.06 2.64
CA SER A 63 65.71 4.85 1.83
C SER A 63 66.05 4.85 0.31
N PRO A 64 65.15 4.58 -0.67
CA PRO A 64 63.68 4.48 -0.59
C PRO A 64 63.00 3.33 -1.41
N ALA A 65 61.65 3.35 -1.40
CA ALA A 65 60.73 2.94 -2.48
C ALA A 65 60.73 1.51 -3.11
N ALA A 66 59.59 0.82 -2.96
CA ALA A 66 59.03 -0.17 -3.89
C ALA A 66 57.50 -0.24 -3.64
N SER A 67 56.61 0.29 -4.50
CA SER A 67 56.13 -0.22 -5.80
C SER A 67 55.27 -1.50 -5.70
N ARG A 68 53.97 -1.38 -5.99
CA ARG A 68 53.05 -2.51 -6.19
C ARG A 68 53.23 -3.11 -7.59
N SER A 69 53.00 -4.41 -7.72
CA SER A 69 52.93 -5.14 -9.00
C SER A 69 51.56 -5.83 -9.15
N PRO A 70 51.07 -6.09 -10.38
CA PRO A 70 49.64 -6.37 -10.62
C PRO A 70 49.26 -7.86 -10.53
N GLN A 71 47.98 -8.10 -10.24
CA GLN A 71 47.32 -9.37 -10.54
C GLN A 71 46.75 -9.32 -11.96
N SER A 72 47.12 -10.28 -12.80
CA SER A 72 46.57 -10.47 -14.14
C SER A 72 45.34 -11.36 -14.09
N PHE A 73 44.16 -10.83 -14.46
CA PHE A 73 42.97 -11.65 -14.67
C PHE A 73 42.97 -12.23 -16.09
N SER A 74 43.21 -13.54 -16.20
CA SER A 74 42.94 -14.33 -17.40
C SER A 74 41.44 -14.61 -17.52
N ARG A 75 40.91 -14.53 -18.75
CA ARG A 75 39.48 -14.73 -19.04
C ARG A 75 39.32 -16.03 -19.83
N SER A 76 39.11 -17.15 -19.13
CA SER A 76 38.88 -18.44 -19.76
C SER A 76 37.44 -18.53 -20.31
N LEU A 77 37.30 -19.04 -21.53
CA LEU A 77 36.02 -19.48 -22.10
C LEU A 77 35.90 -20.99 -21.86
N GLU A 78 34.96 -21.41 -21.02
CA GLU A 78 34.63 -22.83 -20.83
C GLU A 78 33.57 -23.27 -21.84
N GLY A 79 33.63 -24.54 -22.27
CA GLY A 79 32.83 -25.08 -23.38
C GLY A 79 31.41 -25.52 -22.98
N PRO A 80 30.54 -25.79 -23.98
CA PRO A 80 29.15 -26.20 -23.74
C PRO A 80 29.05 -27.61 -23.14
N GLY A 81 28.49 -27.69 -21.93
CA GLY A 81 28.11 -28.93 -21.25
C GLY A 81 26.80 -29.56 -21.76
N PRO A 82 26.41 -30.73 -21.23
CA PRO A 82 25.41 -31.61 -21.85
C PRO A 82 23.94 -31.22 -21.60
N TRP A 83 23.08 -31.62 -22.53
CA TRP A 83 21.62 -31.45 -22.46
C TRP A 83 20.94 -32.57 -21.66
N PRO A 84 20.11 -32.27 -20.65
CA PRO A 84 19.13 -33.20 -20.10
C PRO A 84 17.80 -33.14 -20.87
N SER A 85 17.04 -34.23 -20.85
CA SER A 85 15.69 -34.33 -21.44
C SER A 85 14.62 -34.41 -20.34
N ILE A 86 13.42 -33.85 -20.56
CA ILE A 86 12.15 -34.32 -19.95
C ILE A 86 10.88 -33.78 -20.66
N ALA A 87 10.02 -34.73 -21.02
CA ALA A 87 8.54 -34.77 -21.13
C ALA A 87 7.66 -33.57 -21.58
N GLU A 88 6.87 -33.88 -22.63
CA GLU A 88 5.39 -33.77 -22.75
C GLU A 88 4.61 -32.45 -22.95
N LYS A 89 3.72 -32.51 -23.97
CA LYS A 89 2.40 -31.84 -24.14
C LYS A 89 2.44 -30.31 -24.38
N GLU A 90 1.55 -29.69 -25.17
CA GLU A 90 0.27 -30.05 -25.82
C GLU A 90 0.27 -29.58 -27.30
N ASN A 91 -0.72 -29.79 -28.19
CA ASN A 91 -1.74 -30.82 -28.43
C ASN A 91 -2.62 -30.33 -29.62
N MET A 92 -2.64 -31.00 -30.78
CA MET A 92 -3.80 -30.91 -31.69
C MET A 92 -3.83 -32.10 -32.66
N ALA A 93 -5.04 -32.56 -32.98
CA ALA A 93 -5.26 -33.84 -33.65
C ALA A 93 -5.76 -33.70 -35.09
N SER A 94 -5.51 -34.72 -35.92
CA SER A 94 -6.58 -35.29 -36.76
C SER A 94 -6.27 -36.72 -37.21
N THR A 95 -7.26 -37.57 -36.96
CA THR A 95 -7.39 -39.00 -37.21
C THR A 95 -7.24 -39.40 -38.68
N ALA A 96 -6.56 -40.50 -38.94
CA ALA A 96 -6.90 -41.45 -40.01
C ALA A 96 -6.54 -42.87 -39.53
N ILE A 97 -7.53 -43.77 -39.52
CA ILE A 97 -7.39 -45.13 -38.99
C ILE A 97 -7.13 -46.13 -40.13
N GLU A 98 -6.49 -47.23 -39.77
CA GLU A 98 -6.30 -48.43 -40.60
C GLU A 98 -7.53 -48.81 -41.44
N LYS A 99 -7.28 -49.38 -42.62
CA LYS A 99 -7.50 -50.83 -42.79
C LYS A 99 -6.85 -51.40 -44.04
N LYS A 100 -6.42 -52.66 -43.92
CA LYS A 100 -6.36 -53.58 -45.05
C LYS A 100 -7.78 -53.93 -45.45
N GLU A 101 -8.08 -53.90 -46.75
CA GLU A 101 -8.96 -54.91 -47.34
C GLU A 101 -8.14 -55.76 -48.30
N VAL A 102 -8.34 -57.08 -48.20
CA VAL A 102 -7.72 -58.13 -49.00
C VAL A 102 -8.80 -59.21 -49.16
N THR A 103 -8.87 -59.83 -50.34
CA THR A 103 -9.95 -60.75 -50.78
C THR A 103 -11.29 -60.01 -51.02
N ARG A 104 -12.12 -60.37 -52.00
CA ARG A 104 -12.13 -61.57 -52.87
C ARG A 104 -12.07 -61.16 -54.34
N ASP A 105 -11.08 -61.64 -55.09
CA ASP A 105 -10.99 -62.98 -55.70
C ASP A 105 -12.03 -63.15 -56.81
N LEU A 106 -11.58 -62.96 -58.05
CA LEU A 106 -12.38 -63.04 -59.28
C LEU A 106 -12.64 -64.49 -59.75
N ASP A 107 -12.18 -65.49 -58.98
CA ASP A 107 -12.22 -66.92 -59.35
C ASP A 107 -13.62 -67.56 -59.20
N HIS A 108 -14.63 -66.77 -58.80
CA HIS A 108 -16.06 -67.07 -59.02
C HIS A 108 -16.75 -66.00 -59.88
N CYS A 109 -16.02 -65.40 -60.81
CA CYS A 109 -16.60 -65.08 -62.09
C CYS A 109 -16.88 -66.40 -62.82
N ASP A 110 -18.12 -66.89 -62.69
CA ASP A 110 -18.68 -67.76 -63.72
C ASP A 110 -18.68 -66.95 -65.01
N ILE A 111 -17.63 -67.10 -65.81
CA ILE A 111 -17.55 -66.54 -67.17
C ILE A 111 -18.80 -66.93 -67.99
N PRO A 112 -19.39 -68.14 -67.84
CA PRO A 112 -20.71 -68.44 -68.39
C PRO A 112 -21.81 -67.45 -67.98
N TYR A 113 -21.85 -66.97 -66.74
CA TYR A 113 -22.86 -66.00 -66.28
C TYR A 113 -22.71 -64.65 -66.98
N TYR A 114 -21.49 -64.11 -67.06
CA TYR A 114 -21.23 -62.83 -67.74
C TYR A 114 -21.46 -62.91 -69.25
N VAL A 115 -21.15 -64.05 -69.87
CA VAL A 115 -21.44 -64.31 -71.28
C VAL A 115 -22.95 -64.48 -71.50
N SER A 116 -23.66 -65.17 -70.61
CA SER A 116 -25.13 -65.28 -70.65
C SER A 116 -25.80 -63.91 -70.54
N GLU A 117 -25.47 -63.09 -69.54
CA GLU A 117 -26.06 -61.76 -69.37
C GLU A 117 -25.83 -60.87 -70.61
N PHE A 118 -24.63 -60.89 -71.18
CA PHE A 118 -24.31 -60.13 -72.39
C PHE A 118 -25.09 -60.64 -73.62
N VAL A 119 -25.13 -61.95 -73.83
CA VAL A 119 -25.87 -62.59 -74.95
C VAL A 119 -27.37 -62.32 -74.82
N GLU A 120 -27.95 -62.56 -73.65
CA GLU A 120 -29.38 -62.46 -73.38
C GLU A 120 -29.87 -60.99 -73.49
N ARG A 121 -29.04 -60.02 -73.10
CA ARG A 121 -29.33 -58.58 -73.28
C ARG A 121 -29.34 -58.13 -74.74
N GLU A 122 -28.39 -58.61 -75.57
CA GLU A 122 -28.29 -58.16 -76.97
C GLU A 122 -29.23 -58.93 -77.92
N LEU A 123 -29.55 -60.20 -77.60
CA LEU A 123 -30.28 -61.12 -78.47
C LEU A 123 -31.71 -61.48 -78.03
N GLY A 124 -32.10 -61.41 -76.75
CA GLY A 124 -33.49 -61.63 -76.34
C GLY A 124 -34.11 -62.96 -76.83
N ASN A 125 -35.43 -62.96 -77.10
CA ASN A 125 -36.24 -64.17 -77.37
C ASN A 125 -37.06 -64.13 -78.67
N ASP A 126 -36.78 -63.17 -79.56
CA ASP A 126 -37.47 -62.96 -80.85
C ASP A 126 -36.51 -63.35 -82.00
N TYR A 127 -37.02 -63.86 -83.12
CA TYR A 127 -36.26 -64.65 -84.10
C TYR A 127 -35.37 -63.90 -85.11
N ASP A 128 -35.53 -62.64 -85.56
CA ASP A 128 -35.95 -61.33 -85.02
C ASP A 128 -34.89 -60.61 -84.14
N SER A 129 -33.88 -61.32 -83.64
CA SER A 129 -32.61 -60.72 -83.15
C SER A 129 -31.35 -61.19 -83.86
N LEU A 130 -31.40 -62.32 -84.58
CA LEU A 130 -30.24 -62.92 -85.27
C LEU A 130 -29.57 -61.97 -86.27
N GLY A 131 -30.30 -61.01 -86.85
CA GLY A 131 -29.75 -59.98 -87.75
C GLY A 131 -28.74 -59.02 -87.13
N LYS A 132 -28.53 -59.06 -85.80
CA LYS A 132 -27.45 -58.33 -85.11
C LYS A 132 -26.17 -59.18 -84.94
N LEU A 133 -26.26 -60.51 -85.07
CA LEU A 133 -25.24 -61.43 -84.60
C LEU A 133 -23.93 -61.35 -85.41
N ASP A 134 -24.01 -61.27 -86.74
CA ASP A 134 -22.83 -61.30 -87.61
C ASP A 134 -21.86 -60.14 -87.33
N GLY A 135 -22.38 -58.91 -87.24
CA GLY A 135 -21.57 -57.72 -86.90
C GLY A 135 -21.05 -57.71 -85.46
N LEU A 136 -21.62 -58.55 -84.58
CA LEU A 136 -21.12 -58.77 -83.22
C LEU A 136 -19.96 -59.79 -83.22
N ILE A 137 -20.09 -60.88 -84.00
CA ILE A 137 -19.04 -61.89 -84.21
C ILE A 137 -17.81 -61.27 -84.87
N GLU A 138 -17.98 -60.48 -85.94
CA GLU A 138 -16.89 -59.84 -86.67
C GLU A 138 -16.05 -58.96 -85.74
N LYS A 139 -16.72 -58.09 -84.97
CA LYS A 139 -16.13 -57.20 -83.96
C LYS A 139 -15.43 -57.93 -82.81
N LEU A 140 -15.97 -59.07 -82.36
CA LEU A 140 -15.31 -59.92 -81.36
C LEU A 140 -14.06 -60.62 -81.92
N SER A 141 -14.07 -61.01 -83.20
CA SER A 141 -12.91 -61.63 -83.85
C SER A 141 -11.75 -60.64 -84.04
N GLU A 142 -12.06 -59.39 -84.35
CA GLU A 142 -11.11 -58.30 -84.51
C GLU A 142 -10.43 -57.93 -83.17
N ASN A 143 -11.23 -57.79 -82.11
CA ASN A 143 -10.74 -57.62 -80.74
C ASN A 143 -9.81 -58.77 -80.30
N LYS A 144 -10.13 -60.02 -80.65
CA LYS A 144 -9.28 -61.18 -80.33
C LYS A 144 -7.90 -61.07 -81.01
N LYS A 145 -7.85 -60.82 -82.32
CA LYS A 145 -6.58 -60.65 -83.06
C LYS A 145 -5.71 -59.56 -82.46
N HIS A 146 -6.31 -58.40 -82.18
CA HIS A 146 -5.62 -57.25 -81.59
C HIS A 146 -4.98 -57.58 -80.23
N LEU A 147 -5.66 -58.36 -79.37
CA LEU A 147 -5.09 -58.83 -78.10
C LEU A 147 -3.94 -59.84 -78.30
N GLU A 148 -4.05 -60.76 -79.26
CA GLU A 148 -2.98 -61.73 -79.56
C GLU A 148 -1.71 -61.03 -80.10
N GLU A 149 -1.84 -59.99 -80.93
CA GLU A 149 -0.71 -59.17 -81.41
C GLU A 149 -0.06 -58.32 -80.30
N GLN A 150 -0.86 -57.75 -79.37
CA GLN A 150 -0.33 -56.98 -78.25
C GLN A 150 0.54 -57.82 -77.30
N VAL A 151 0.12 -59.05 -76.97
CA VAL A 151 0.92 -59.93 -76.10
C VAL A 151 2.25 -60.30 -76.74
N LEU A 152 2.25 -60.58 -78.04
CA LEU A 152 3.47 -60.96 -78.77
C LEU A 152 4.48 -59.81 -78.85
N THR A 153 4.01 -58.59 -79.16
CA THR A 153 4.87 -57.39 -79.20
C THR A 153 5.47 -57.08 -77.84
N VAL A 154 4.67 -57.04 -76.77
CA VAL A 154 5.14 -56.81 -75.38
C VAL A 154 6.23 -57.81 -74.96
N SER A 155 6.08 -59.10 -75.28
CA SER A 155 7.07 -60.13 -74.93
C SER A 155 8.45 -59.90 -75.56
N SER A 156 8.51 -59.21 -76.71
CA SER A 156 9.73 -59.03 -77.51
C SER A 156 10.43 -57.68 -77.32
N GLU A 157 9.70 -56.66 -76.84
CA GLU A 157 10.26 -55.33 -76.57
C GLU A 157 10.86 -55.19 -75.18
N VAL A 158 10.22 -55.75 -74.15
CA VAL A 158 10.64 -55.54 -72.75
C VAL A 158 12.11 -55.92 -72.49
N PRO A 159 12.63 -57.07 -72.98
CA PRO A 159 14.06 -57.42 -72.80
C PRO A 159 15.00 -56.41 -73.47
N LYS A 160 14.65 -55.88 -74.64
CA LYS A 160 15.45 -54.89 -75.38
C LYS A 160 15.45 -53.52 -74.68
N ARG A 161 14.30 -53.10 -74.12
CA ARG A 161 14.19 -51.89 -73.31
C ARG A 161 15.04 -52.00 -72.03
N ILE A 162 15.04 -53.16 -71.37
CA ILE A 162 15.91 -53.43 -70.21
C ILE A 162 17.40 -53.42 -70.60
N GLN A 163 17.78 -54.04 -71.72
CA GLN A 163 19.18 -54.05 -72.17
C GLN A 163 19.69 -52.65 -72.56
N ASN A 164 18.85 -51.83 -73.19
CA ASN A 164 19.17 -50.42 -73.46
C ASN A 164 19.26 -49.60 -72.18
N ALA A 165 18.38 -49.83 -71.19
CA ALA A 165 18.45 -49.17 -69.89
C ALA A 165 19.73 -49.55 -69.12
N LEU A 166 20.14 -50.83 -69.17
CA LEU A 166 21.39 -51.30 -68.58
C LEU A 166 22.60 -50.62 -69.23
N LYS A 167 22.64 -50.59 -70.57
CA LYS A 167 23.72 -49.90 -71.29
C LYS A 167 23.76 -48.40 -70.97
N ASN A 168 22.60 -47.73 -70.94
CA ASN A 168 22.53 -46.32 -70.55
C ASN A 168 23.04 -46.10 -69.11
N ALA A 169 22.84 -47.06 -68.19
CA ALA A 169 23.39 -46.99 -66.84
C ALA A 169 24.91 -47.24 -66.80
N GLU A 170 25.45 -48.11 -67.66
CA GLU A 170 26.91 -48.31 -67.84
C GLU A 170 27.59 -47.06 -68.43
N ASP A 171 27.01 -46.49 -69.49
CA ASP A 171 27.48 -45.25 -70.11
C ASP A 171 27.38 -44.07 -69.10
N SER A 172 26.28 -43.98 -68.32
CA SER A 172 26.14 -42.97 -67.26
C SER A 172 27.15 -43.14 -66.14
N LYS A 173 27.44 -44.39 -65.71
CA LYS A 173 28.47 -44.70 -64.71
C LYS A 173 29.85 -44.29 -65.22
N LYS A 174 30.13 -44.47 -66.51
CA LYS A 174 31.38 -44.05 -67.14
C LYS A 174 31.51 -42.52 -67.15
N SER A 175 30.48 -41.79 -67.56
CA SER A 175 30.47 -40.32 -67.47
C SER A 175 30.61 -39.81 -66.03
N LEU A 176 29.97 -40.46 -65.05
CA LEU A 176 30.12 -40.11 -63.64
C LEU A 176 31.52 -40.38 -63.10
N SER A 177 32.21 -41.41 -63.62
CA SER A 177 33.61 -41.68 -63.31
C SER A 177 34.54 -40.61 -63.91
N GLN A 178 34.26 -40.14 -65.13
CA GLN A 178 34.98 -39.02 -65.73
C GLN A 178 34.76 -37.71 -64.97
N LEU A 179 33.53 -37.41 -64.54
CA LEU A 179 33.22 -36.22 -63.73
C LEU A 179 33.93 -36.25 -62.36
N LEU A 180 34.07 -37.42 -61.73
CA LEU A 180 34.86 -37.58 -60.50
C LEU A 180 36.35 -37.35 -60.75
N GLU A 181 36.88 -37.80 -61.89
CA GLU A 181 38.29 -37.58 -62.26
C GLU A 181 38.56 -36.09 -62.58
N GLU A 182 37.64 -35.43 -63.29
CA GLU A 182 37.62 -33.98 -63.51
C GLU A 182 37.49 -33.21 -62.18
N GLU A 183 36.66 -33.66 -61.23
CA GLU A 183 36.56 -33.10 -59.88
C GLU A 183 37.89 -33.21 -59.13
N THR A 184 38.56 -34.36 -59.16
CA THR A 184 39.87 -34.53 -58.50
C THR A 184 40.94 -33.62 -59.11
N VAL A 185 41.01 -33.53 -60.44
CA VAL A 185 41.97 -32.65 -61.12
C VAL A 185 41.67 -31.17 -60.86
N LEU A 186 40.39 -30.78 -60.81
CA LEU A 186 40.00 -29.42 -60.44
C LEU A 186 40.30 -29.11 -58.97
N SER A 187 40.08 -30.07 -58.06
CA SER A 187 40.41 -29.94 -56.64
C SER A 187 41.92 -29.84 -56.42
N GLU A 188 42.74 -30.67 -57.07
CA GLU A 188 44.20 -30.54 -57.04
C GLU A 188 44.67 -29.20 -57.62
N SER A 189 44.05 -28.73 -58.70
CA SER A 189 44.34 -27.42 -59.30
C SER A 189 44.01 -26.27 -58.34
N ILE A 190 42.81 -26.28 -57.71
CA ILE A 190 42.40 -25.30 -56.71
C ILE A 190 43.35 -25.31 -55.51
N ASN A 191 43.67 -26.48 -54.97
CA ASN A 191 44.64 -26.60 -53.87
C ASN A 191 46.04 -26.11 -54.27
N SER A 192 46.49 -26.38 -55.50
CA SER A 192 47.74 -25.84 -56.03
C SER A 192 47.72 -24.32 -56.18
N HIS A 193 46.58 -23.75 -56.58
CA HIS A 193 46.38 -22.30 -56.65
C HIS A 193 46.33 -21.65 -55.26
N LEU A 194 45.66 -22.27 -54.28
CA LEU A 194 45.63 -21.81 -52.88
C LEU A 194 47.03 -21.85 -52.25
N LEU A 195 47.78 -22.94 -52.41
CA LEU A 195 49.16 -23.06 -51.91
C LEU A 195 50.13 -22.07 -52.56
N LYS A 196 49.88 -21.66 -53.82
CA LYS A 196 50.62 -20.59 -54.50
C LYS A 196 50.15 -19.18 -54.10
N ALA A 197 48.91 -19.04 -53.65
CA ALA A 197 48.33 -17.76 -53.24
C ALA A 197 48.64 -17.41 -51.79
N GLN A 198 48.71 -18.42 -50.92
CA GLN A 198 48.91 -18.26 -49.48
C GLN A 198 50.11 -17.37 -49.11
N PRO A 199 51.33 -17.52 -49.70
CA PRO A 199 52.46 -16.67 -49.33
C PRO A 199 52.23 -15.18 -49.62
N TRP A 200 51.61 -14.83 -50.76
CA TRP A 200 51.34 -13.42 -51.06
C TRP A 200 50.10 -12.89 -50.32
N MET A 201 49.17 -13.76 -49.89
CA MET A 201 48.11 -13.36 -48.95
C MET A 201 48.69 -13.08 -47.55
N GLU A 202 49.64 -13.88 -47.08
CA GLU A 202 50.37 -13.63 -45.82
C GLU A 202 51.17 -12.31 -45.91
N ASP A 203 51.88 -12.04 -47.02
CA ASP A 203 52.52 -10.74 -47.27
C ASP A 203 51.49 -9.57 -47.34
N LEU A 204 50.32 -9.81 -47.94
CA LEU A 204 49.26 -8.79 -48.06
C LEU A 204 48.63 -8.47 -46.70
N ASP A 205 48.37 -9.47 -45.86
CA ASP A 205 47.85 -9.29 -44.50
C ASP A 205 48.85 -8.51 -43.63
N VAL A 206 50.16 -8.75 -43.79
CA VAL A 206 51.22 -7.94 -43.15
C VAL A 206 51.17 -6.48 -43.61
N LEU A 207 50.99 -6.23 -44.91
CA LEU A 207 50.88 -4.87 -45.45
C LEU A 207 49.57 -4.17 -45.03
N ILE A 208 48.45 -4.90 -44.96
CA ILE A 208 47.17 -4.40 -44.45
C ILE A 208 47.30 -4.04 -42.97
N GLY A 209 47.94 -4.89 -42.15
CA GLY A 209 48.23 -4.60 -40.75
C GLY A 209 49.10 -3.36 -40.54
N GLN A 210 50.09 -3.13 -41.41
CA GLN A 210 50.89 -1.90 -41.41
C GLN A 210 50.05 -0.67 -41.79
N VAL A 211 49.13 -0.78 -42.75
CA VAL A 211 48.20 0.30 -43.09
C VAL A 211 47.25 0.61 -41.92
N GLU A 212 46.64 -0.41 -41.30
CA GLU A 212 45.79 -0.22 -40.11
C GLU A 212 46.55 0.43 -38.94
N GLU A 213 47.81 0.06 -38.72
CA GLU A 213 48.65 0.68 -37.69
C GLU A 213 48.94 2.15 -38.01
N ILE A 214 49.27 2.47 -39.27
CA ILE A 214 49.50 3.86 -39.71
C ILE A 214 48.20 4.68 -39.61
N GLU A 215 47.06 4.13 -39.99
CA GLU A 215 45.75 4.79 -39.85
C GLU A 215 45.39 5.06 -38.40
N ARG A 216 45.66 4.12 -37.48
CA ARG A 216 45.51 4.33 -36.02
C ARG A 216 46.38 5.47 -35.50
N HIS A 217 47.66 5.51 -35.85
CA HIS A 217 48.58 6.59 -35.45
C HIS A 217 48.13 7.94 -36.04
N LEU A 218 47.72 7.96 -37.30
CA LEU A 218 47.26 9.16 -38.00
C LEU A 218 45.91 9.68 -37.45
N ALA A 219 45.01 8.80 -37.02
CA ALA A 219 43.79 9.16 -36.31
C ALA A 219 44.09 9.75 -34.92
N TYR A 220 45.02 9.17 -34.17
CA TYR A 220 45.46 9.69 -32.87
C TYR A 220 46.07 11.11 -32.99
N LEU A 221 46.94 11.32 -33.97
CA LEU A 221 47.55 12.64 -34.24
C LEU A 221 46.52 13.68 -34.72
N LYS A 222 45.53 13.30 -35.53
CA LYS A 222 44.41 14.17 -35.91
C LYS A 222 43.64 14.68 -34.70
N TRP A 223 43.40 13.83 -33.70
CA TRP A 223 42.74 14.26 -32.46
C TRP A 223 43.58 15.26 -31.66
N ILE A 224 44.90 15.05 -31.55
CA ILE A 224 45.79 16.01 -30.89
C ILE A 224 45.76 17.36 -31.60
N SER A 225 45.98 17.40 -32.93
CA SER A 225 45.87 18.62 -33.74
C SER A 225 44.55 19.34 -33.47
N ARG A 226 43.43 18.60 -33.45
CA ARG A 226 42.12 19.19 -33.24
C ARG A 226 41.90 19.78 -31.85
N ILE A 227 42.54 19.22 -30.81
CA ILE A 227 42.50 19.77 -29.44
C ILE A 227 43.37 21.03 -29.34
N GLU A 228 44.54 21.03 -30.01
CA GLU A 228 45.44 22.18 -30.06
C GLU A 228 44.81 23.35 -30.84
N GLU A 229 44.20 23.09 -32.00
CA GLU A 229 43.40 24.07 -32.77
C GLU A 229 42.30 24.74 -31.93
N LEU A 230 41.59 23.97 -31.10
CA LEU A 230 40.55 24.48 -30.20
C LEU A 230 41.13 25.28 -29.03
N SER A 231 42.27 24.85 -28.49
CA SER A 231 43.01 25.56 -27.45
C SER A 231 43.50 26.93 -27.93
N ASP A 232 44.11 26.97 -29.11
CA ASP A 232 44.59 28.22 -29.74
C ASP A 232 43.43 29.15 -30.10
N SER A 233 42.30 28.59 -30.56
CA SER A 233 41.07 29.35 -30.80
C SER A 233 40.55 30.02 -29.51
N ILE A 234 40.50 29.28 -28.39
CA ILE A 234 40.11 29.84 -27.08
C ILE A 234 41.07 30.96 -26.65
N GLN A 235 42.38 30.78 -26.85
CA GLN A 235 43.38 31.79 -26.56
C GLN A 235 43.18 33.06 -27.41
N GLN A 236 42.95 32.91 -28.73
CA GLN A 236 42.72 34.02 -29.64
C GLN A 236 41.43 34.80 -29.31
N TYR A 237 40.35 34.10 -28.96
CA TYR A 237 39.10 34.73 -28.50
C TYR A 237 39.31 35.48 -27.17
N LEU A 238 40.07 34.93 -26.23
CA LEU A 238 40.42 35.63 -24.98
C LEU A 238 41.28 36.88 -25.22
N MET A 239 42.27 36.82 -26.13
CA MET A 239 43.11 37.98 -26.50
C MET A 239 42.32 39.09 -27.21
N THR A 240 41.26 38.74 -27.94
CA THR A 240 40.32 39.69 -28.57
C THR A 240 39.14 40.08 -27.66
N ASN A 241 39.15 39.61 -26.41
CA ASN A 241 38.09 39.76 -25.41
C ASN A 241 36.70 39.23 -25.85
N ASN A 242 36.63 38.34 -26.84
CA ASN A 242 35.41 37.67 -27.26
C ASN A 242 35.10 36.44 -26.39
N VAL A 243 34.73 36.70 -25.13
CA VAL A 243 34.42 35.67 -24.13
C VAL A 243 33.25 34.72 -24.51
N PRO A 244 32.12 35.15 -25.12
CA PRO A 244 31.04 34.21 -25.45
C PRO A 244 31.42 33.15 -26.48
N GLU A 245 32.36 33.44 -27.39
CA GLU A 245 32.86 32.50 -28.39
C GLU A 245 33.92 31.56 -27.79
N ALA A 246 34.77 32.07 -26.89
CA ALA A 246 35.68 31.26 -26.09
C ALA A 246 34.90 30.21 -25.25
N ALA A 247 33.81 30.62 -24.60
CA ALA A 247 32.94 29.73 -23.83
C ALA A 247 32.25 28.67 -24.71
N SER A 248 31.78 29.03 -25.92
CA SER A 248 31.24 28.05 -26.89
C SER A 248 32.30 27.06 -27.39
N THR A 249 33.54 27.51 -27.60
CA THR A 249 34.63 26.65 -28.07
C THR A 249 35.06 25.66 -26.98
N LEU A 250 35.08 26.09 -25.71
CA LEU A 250 35.29 25.22 -24.57
C LEU A 250 34.16 24.20 -24.37
N ALA A 251 32.89 24.60 -24.55
CA ALA A 251 31.75 23.68 -24.49
C ALA A 251 31.87 22.56 -25.54
N PHE A 252 32.23 22.91 -26.78
CA PHE A 252 32.51 21.91 -27.83
C PHE A 252 33.69 20.98 -27.47
N MET A 253 34.76 21.51 -26.87
CA MET A 253 35.88 20.69 -26.40
C MET A 253 35.50 19.76 -25.24
N ALA A 254 34.56 20.17 -24.37
CA ALA A 254 33.98 19.32 -23.34
C ALA A 254 33.07 18.22 -23.92
N GLU A 255 32.31 18.51 -24.99
CA GLU A 255 31.60 17.47 -25.74
C GLU A 255 32.55 16.46 -26.39
N LEU A 256 33.71 16.90 -26.90
CA LEU A 256 34.73 16.00 -27.44
C LEU A 256 35.32 15.10 -26.35
N ASP A 257 35.58 15.65 -25.16
CA ASP A 257 36.00 14.85 -24.00
C ASP A 257 35.00 13.73 -23.69
N ILE A 258 33.69 14.04 -23.67
CA ILE A 258 32.60 13.06 -23.47
C ILE A 258 32.62 12.01 -24.58
N LYS A 259 32.60 12.42 -25.85
CA LYS A 259 32.54 11.53 -27.02
C LYS A 259 33.76 10.62 -27.13
N LEU A 260 34.90 11.02 -26.56
CA LEU A 260 36.11 10.20 -26.55
C LEU A 260 36.18 9.19 -25.38
N GLN A 261 35.33 9.27 -24.34
CA GLN A 261 35.46 8.42 -23.13
C GLN A 261 35.41 6.90 -23.42
N GLU A 262 34.80 6.47 -24.52
CA GLU A 262 34.75 5.06 -24.94
C GLU A 262 36.11 4.54 -25.48
N SER A 263 37.06 5.44 -25.73
CA SER A 263 38.39 5.11 -26.26
C SER A 263 39.31 4.47 -25.22
N SER A 264 40.06 3.45 -25.63
CA SER A 264 41.16 2.87 -24.84
C SER A 264 42.40 3.79 -24.73
N CYS A 265 42.43 4.91 -25.45
CA CYS A 265 43.56 5.85 -25.50
C CYS A 265 43.68 6.74 -24.24
N SER A 266 43.98 6.14 -23.09
CA SER A 266 44.07 6.79 -21.78
C SER A 266 44.90 8.09 -21.74
N HIS A 267 46.01 8.16 -22.49
CA HIS A 267 46.84 9.37 -22.59
C HIS A 267 46.16 10.52 -23.35
N LEU A 268 45.39 10.21 -24.41
CA LEU A 268 44.60 11.22 -25.13
C LEU A 268 43.47 11.75 -24.24
N LEU A 269 42.77 10.87 -23.51
CA LEU A 269 41.75 11.28 -22.55
C LEU A 269 42.33 12.14 -21.42
N ALA A 270 43.50 11.78 -20.89
CA ALA A 270 44.21 12.59 -19.90
C ALA A 270 44.61 13.96 -20.46
N PHE A 271 45.01 14.05 -21.73
CA PHE A 271 45.32 15.31 -22.41
C PHE A 271 44.07 16.18 -22.59
N VAL A 272 43.02 15.68 -23.25
CA VAL A 272 41.74 16.42 -23.44
C VAL A 272 41.21 16.93 -22.11
N ARG A 273 41.07 16.05 -21.10
CA ARG A 273 40.54 16.41 -19.79
C ARG A 273 41.43 17.42 -19.05
N SER A 274 42.72 17.49 -19.36
CA SER A 274 43.64 18.51 -18.80
C SER A 274 43.53 19.85 -19.51
N THR A 275 43.39 19.87 -20.84
CA THR A 275 43.15 21.08 -21.64
C THR A 275 41.78 21.70 -21.31
N VAL A 276 40.74 20.87 -21.13
CA VAL A 276 39.42 21.30 -20.61
C VAL A 276 39.56 21.88 -19.19
N LYS A 277 40.29 21.24 -18.27
CA LYS A 277 40.55 21.80 -16.92
C LYS A 277 41.23 23.15 -16.94
N PHE A 278 42.24 23.32 -17.79
CA PHE A 278 43.02 24.54 -17.91
C PHE A 278 42.15 25.72 -18.36
N TRP A 279 41.46 25.57 -19.50
CA TRP A 279 40.62 26.64 -20.04
C TRP A 279 39.35 26.88 -19.23
N HIS A 280 38.73 25.83 -18.69
CA HIS A 280 37.56 25.97 -17.81
C HIS A 280 37.88 26.77 -16.57
N LYS A 281 39.05 26.53 -15.94
CA LYS A 281 39.46 27.34 -14.79
C LYS A 281 39.60 28.82 -15.18
N ILE A 282 40.31 29.13 -16.25
CA ILE A 282 40.57 30.53 -16.68
C ILE A 282 39.24 31.26 -17.00
N LEU A 283 38.35 30.62 -17.75
CA LEU A 283 37.05 31.19 -18.11
C LEU A 283 36.11 31.30 -16.91
N LYS A 284 36.04 30.28 -16.05
CA LYS A 284 35.22 30.29 -14.83
C LYS A 284 35.70 31.33 -13.82
N ASP A 285 37.01 31.44 -13.57
CA ASP A 285 37.58 32.43 -12.65
C ASP A 285 37.28 33.86 -13.12
N LYS A 286 37.45 34.17 -14.44
CA LYS A 286 37.10 35.48 -15.01
C LYS A 286 35.59 35.76 -14.91
N LEU A 287 34.76 34.89 -15.48
CA LEU A 287 33.30 35.10 -15.53
C LEU A 287 32.66 35.13 -14.14
N THR A 288 33.20 34.41 -13.16
CA THR A 288 32.74 34.49 -11.76
C THR A 288 33.03 35.86 -11.17
N SER A 289 34.20 36.45 -11.44
CA SER A 289 34.54 37.81 -10.99
C SER A 289 33.62 38.86 -11.61
N ASP A 290 33.50 38.85 -12.94
CA ASP A 290 32.65 39.79 -13.70
C ASP A 290 31.18 39.71 -13.23
N PHE A 291 30.70 38.50 -12.90
CA PHE A 291 29.34 38.24 -12.43
C PHE A 291 29.13 38.57 -10.93
N GLU A 292 30.09 38.30 -10.04
CA GLU A 292 30.02 38.75 -8.64
C GLU A 292 30.01 40.29 -8.54
N GLU A 293 30.69 41.02 -9.45
CA GLU A 293 30.58 42.48 -9.55
C GLU A 293 29.18 42.96 -9.96
N VAL A 294 28.57 42.36 -11.01
CA VAL A 294 27.20 42.68 -11.45
C VAL A 294 26.17 42.37 -10.36
N LEU A 295 26.30 41.22 -9.68
CA LEU A 295 25.46 40.87 -8.52
C LEU A 295 25.61 41.89 -7.39
N THR A 296 26.82 42.39 -7.13
CA THR A 296 27.07 43.44 -6.14
C THR A 296 26.37 44.76 -6.50
N GLN A 297 26.40 45.16 -7.78
CA GLN A 297 25.66 46.35 -8.25
C GLN A 297 24.15 46.20 -8.09
N LEU A 298 23.62 44.99 -8.29
CA LEU A 298 22.21 44.64 -8.05
C LEU A 298 21.85 44.47 -6.57
N ARG A 299 22.81 44.64 -5.64
CA ARG A 299 22.67 44.42 -4.19
C ARG A 299 22.26 43.00 -3.80
N TRP A 300 22.64 42.02 -4.62
CA TRP A 300 22.44 40.60 -4.31
C TRP A 300 23.44 40.12 -3.25
N PRO A 301 23.06 39.26 -2.29
CA PRO A 301 21.71 38.75 -2.03
C PRO A 301 20.85 39.70 -1.18
N PHE A 302 19.52 39.57 -1.31
CA PHE A 302 18.49 40.35 -0.63
C PHE A 302 18.27 39.88 0.81
N VAL A 303 19.19 40.23 1.71
CA VAL A 303 19.16 39.84 3.14
C VAL A 303 18.60 40.95 4.05
N GLY A 304 17.83 41.90 3.50
CA GLY A 304 17.09 42.90 4.25
C GLY A 304 15.58 42.64 4.27
N PRO A 305 14.79 43.43 5.04
CA PRO A 305 13.34 43.37 4.98
C PRO A 305 12.83 43.81 3.58
N PRO A 306 11.81 43.15 3.00
CA PRO A 306 11.31 43.48 1.66
C PRO A 306 10.75 44.92 1.55
N GLN A 307 10.29 45.50 2.65
CA GLN A 307 9.88 46.92 2.71
C GLN A 307 11.07 47.89 2.59
N SER A 308 12.27 47.48 3.01
CA SER A 308 13.52 48.25 2.88
C SER A 308 14.27 47.98 1.57
N GLN A 309 13.93 46.87 0.90
CA GLN A 309 14.53 46.40 -0.36
C GLN A 309 13.48 46.32 -1.48
N ALA A 310 12.54 47.27 -1.49
CA ALA A 310 11.44 47.30 -2.45
C ALA A 310 11.97 47.39 -3.90
N PHE A 311 11.71 46.34 -4.66
CA PHE A 311 12.01 46.22 -6.09
C PHE A 311 11.48 47.44 -6.86
N GLY A 312 12.39 48.29 -7.37
CA GLY A 312 12.04 49.38 -8.29
C GLY A 312 12.08 50.83 -7.75
N LEU A 313 12.32 51.10 -6.46
CA LEU A 313 12.38 52.49 -5.94
C LEU A 313 13.79 53.12 -5.87
N ALA A 314 14.85 52.33 -6.11
CA ALA A 314 16.20 52.83 -6.35
C ALA A 314 16.95 51.87 -7.27
N ALA A 315 16.41 51.67 -8.48
CA ALA A 315 17.16 51.05 -9.56
C ALA A 315 18.45 51.88 -9.82
N PRO A 316 19.62 51.26 -10.05
CA PRO A 316 20.81 52.01 -10.43
C PRO A 316 20.54 52.78 -11.73
N ALA A 317 21.18 53.94 -11.92
CA ALA A 317 20.92 54.81 -13.09
C ALA A 317 21.08 54.08 -14.44
N ASN A 318 21.95 53.07 -14.47
CA ASN A 318 22.28 52.23 -15.63
C ASN A 318 21.55 50.86 -15.59
N ALA A 319 20.46 50.70 -14.84
CA ALA A 319 19.77 49.42 -14.64
C ALA A 319 19.57 48.53 -15.89
N PRO A 320 19.12 49.01 -17.06
CA PRO A 320 19.00 48.16 -18.25
C PRO A 320 20.36 47.60 -18.73
N GLU A 321 21.45 48.36 -18.61
CA GLU A 321 22.80 47.88 -18.94
C GLU A 321 23.25 46.80 -17.95
N VAL A 322 22.99 46.99 -16.65
CA VAL A 322 23.32 46.01 -15.60
C VAL A 322 22.54 44.71 -15.80
N TYR A 323 21.26 44.77 -16.20
CA TYR A 323 20.47 43.58 -16.52
C TYR A 323 20.89 42.90 -17.84
N ASN A 324 21.27 43.66 -18.87
CA ASN A 324 21.82 43.08 -20.10
C ASN A 324 23.17 42.37 -19.84
N ASN A 325 24.02 42.96 -19.00
CA ASN A 325 25.28 42.35 -18.57
C ASN A 325 25.04 41.09 -17.72
N LEU A 326 24.02 41.11 -16.85
CA LEU A 326 23.58 39.92 -16.11
C LEU A 326 23.15 38.80 -17.06
N GLU A 327 22.29 39.08 -18.05
CA GLU A 327 21.84 38.09 -19.04
C GLU A 327 23.01 37.53 -19.86
N MET A 328 23.91 38.39 -20.35
CA MET A 328 25.10 37.97 -21.10
C MET A 328 26.04 37.07 -20.28
N LEU A 329 26.36 37.45 -19.04
CA LEU A 329 27.25 36.67 -18.16
C LEU A 329 26.58 35.36 -17.70
N PHE A 330 25.28 35.39 -17.41
CA PHE A 330 24.52 34.18 -17.05
C PHE A 330 24.51 33.17 -18.19
N CYS A 331 24.25 33.60 -19.43
CA CYS A 331 24.33 32.76 -20.62
C CYS A 331 25.75 32.22 -20.87
N GLN A 332 26.79 33.03 -20.65
CA GLN A 332 28.19 32.59 -20.80
C GLN A 332 28.59 31.55 -19.74
N LEU A 333 28.18 31.75 -18.48
CA LEU A 333 28.38 30.77 -17.40
C LEU A 333 27.55 29.49 -17.62
N LEU A 334 26.37 29.59 -18.23
CA LEU A 334 25.55 28.42 -18.58
C LEU A 334 26.18 27.57 -19.69
N LYS A 335 26.86 28.18 -20.68
CA LYS A 335 27.69 27.44 -21.66
C LYS A 335 28.81 26.61 -20.99
N LEU A 336 29.29 27.03 -19.82
CA LEU A 336 30.31 26.31 -19.06
C LEU A 336 29.75 25.17 -18.18
N GLN A 337 28.44 24.90 -18.20
CA GLN A 337 27.83 23.84 -17.39
C GLN A 337 28.47 22.47 -17.69
N THR A 338 28.53 22.07 -18.96
CA THR A 338 29.07 20.76 -19.39
C THR A 338 30.53 20.57 -18.94
N SER A 339 31.36 21.61 -19.03
CA SER A 339 32.74 21.57 -18.54
C SER A 339 32.84 21.63 -17.02
N ASP A 340 31.87 22.20 -16.30
CA ASP A 340 31.88 22.17 -14.83
C ASP A 340 31.48 20.80 -14.26
N GLU A 341 30.49 20.14 -14.87
CA GLU A 341 30.02 18.80 -14.49
C GLU A 341 31.08 17.72 -14.70
N LEU A 342 31.86 17.81 -15.79
CA LEU A 342 32.99 16.90 -16.05
C LEU A 342 34.14 17.00 -15.05
N LEU A 343 34.20 18.08 -14.26
CA LEU A 343 35.33 18.43 -13.42
C LEU A 343 34.99 18.49 -11.93
N THR A 344 33.75 18.84 -11.59
CA THR A 344 33.28 19.06 -10.23
C THR A 344 32.45 17.87 -9.77
N LYS A 345 33.00 17.04 -8.87
CA LYS A 345 32.19 16.03 -8.19
C LYS A 345 31.10 16.73 -7.36
N PRO A 346 29.83 16.31 -7.44
CA PRO A 346 28.77 16.88 -6.60
C PRO A 346 29.09 16.64 -5.12
N LYS A 347 28.79 17.63 -4.28
CA LYS A 347 28.89 17.48 -2.82
C LYS A 347 27.72 16.62 -2.34
N GLN A 348 27.99 15.35 -2.12
CA GLN A 348 27.04 14.40 -1.57
C GLN A 348 27.13 14.38 -0.05
N LEU A 349 25.98 14.20 0.60
CA LEU A 349 25.90 13.82 2.01
C LEU A 349 26.39 12.37 2.19
N PRO A 350 26.77 11.94 3.41
CA PRO A 350 27.20 10.56 3.66
C PRO A 350 26.16 9.54 3.18
N GLU A 351 26.63 8.44 2.56
CA GLU A 351 25.82 7.41 1.88
C GLU A 351 24.69 6.79 2.74
N LYS A 352 24.78 6.90 4.07
CA LYS A 352 23.73 6.50 5.01
C LYS A 352 22.42 7.33 4.92
N TYR A 353 22.42 8.45 4.20
CA TYR A 353 21.22 9.25 3.93
C TYR A 353 20.71 8.93 2.51
N PRO A 354 19.59 8.20 2.36
CA PRO A 354 19.00 7.92 1.05
C PRO A 354 18.38 9.21 0.51
N LEU A 355 19.06 9.89 -0.40
CA LEU A 355 18.59 11.11 -1.05
C LEU A 355 18.19 10.84 -2.51
N PRO A 356 17.13 11.48 -3.04
CA PRO A 356 16.77 11.35 -4.44
C PRO A 356 17.94 11.72 -5.37
N PRO A 357 18.20 10.94 -6.43
CA PRO A 357 19.20 11.30 -7.44
C PRO A 357 18.78 12.62 -8.08
N SER A 358 19.62 13.65 -7.94
CA SER A 358 19.30 14.98 -8.44
C SER A 358 20.51 15.60 -9.13
N SER A 359 20.25 16.27 -10.26
CA SER A 359 21.27 16.90 -11.09
C SER A 359 22.08 17.95 -10.30
N PRO A 360 23.32 18.24 -10.69
CA PRO A 360 24.05 19.38 -10.15
C PRO A 360 23.28 20.68 -10.46
N ILE A 361 23.32 21.63 -9.52
CA ILE A 361 22.71 22.95 -9.69
C ILE A 361 23.44 23.68 -10.82
N VAL A 362 22.71 24.42 -11.66
CA VAL A 362 23.34 25.17 -12.77
C VAL A 362 24.35 26.21 -12.26
N LEU A 363 25.51 26.28 -12.90
CA LEU A 363 26.68 27.06 -12.47
C LEU A 363 26.39 28.54 -12.14
N PRO A 364 25.59 29.30 -12.93
CA PRO A 364 25.24 30.66 -12.56
C PRO A 364 24.53 30.75 -11.19
N ILE A 365 23.60 29.83 -10.92
CA ILE A 365 22.86 29.77 -9.66
C ILE A 365 23.78 29.32 -8.51
N GLN A 366 24.72 28.38 -8.75
CA GLN A 366 25.75 28.05 -7.75
C GLN A 366 26.54 29.29 -7.31
N ILE A 367 26.91 30.17 -8.24
CA ILE A 367 27.64 31.41 -7.94
C ILE A 367 26.74 32.38 -7.16
N MET A 368 25.49 32.57 -7.58
CA MET A 368 24.50 33.39 -6.86
C MET A 368 24.27 32.91 -5.41
N LEU A 369 24.40 31.60 -5.14
CA LEU A 369 24.28 31.02 -3.81
C LEU A 369 25.51 31.22 -2.93
N ASN A 370 26.71 31.41 -3.48
CA ASN A 370 27.97 31.47 -2.72
C ASN A 370 27.92 32.46 -1.52
N PRO A 371 27.39 33.70 -1.64
CA PRO A 371 27.30 34.61 -0.51
C PRO A 371 26.38 34.10 0.62
N LEU A 372 25.29 33.41 0.27
CA LEU A 372 24.37 32.81 1.24
C LEU A 372 24.97 31.57 1.90
N GLN A 373 25.66 30.71 1.15
CA GLN A 373 26.41 29.57 1.71
C GLN A 373 27.49 30.04 2.69
N LYS A 374 28.28 31.06 2.31
CA LYS A 374 29.29 31.71 3.17
C LYS A 374 28.64 32.26 4.46
N ARG A 375 27.48 32.93 4.36
CA ARG A 375 26.74 33.50 5.50
C ARG A 375 26.15 32.43 6.41
N PHE A 376 25.48 31.40 5.86
CA PHE A 376 24.92 30.28 6.63
C PHE A 376 26.02 29.59 7.45
N LYS A 377 27.14 29.26 6.81
CA LYS A 377 28.26 28.59 7.48
C LYS A 377 28.94 29.51 8.51
N TYR A 378 29.03 30.82 8.26
CA TYR A 378 29.53 31.78 9.25
C TYR A 378 28.67 31.85 10.53
N HIS A 379 27.35 31.74 10.43
CA HIS A 379 26.44 31.89 11.58
C HIS A 379 26.10 30.56 12.29
N PHE A 380 25.85 29.50 11.53
CA PHE A 380 25.26 28.25 12.04
C PHE A 380 26.26 27.08 12.11
N THR A 381 27.55 27.32 11.87
CA THR A 381 28.62 26.32 12.09
C THR A 381 29.76 26.88 12.92
N GLY A 382 30.51 26.01 13.59
CA GLY A 382 31.59 26.41 14.50
C GLY A 382 31.10 27.15 15.76
N ASN A 383 32.01 27.90 16.39
CA ASN A 383 31.85 28.36 17.77
C ASN A 383 31.12 29.71 17.90
N LYS A 384 30.06 29.95 17.13
CA LYS A 384 29.26 31.18 17.22
C LYS A 384 28.11 31.06 18.21
N GLN A 385 27.74 32.18 18.84
CA GLN A 385 26.52 32.29 19.66
C GLN A 385 25.22 32.08 18.86
N THR A 386 25.26 32.15 17.53
CA THR A 386 24.13 31.82 16.63
C THR A 386 24.06 30.33 16.25
N ASN A 387 25.06 29.52 16.63
CA ASN A 387 25.02 28.07 16.45
C ASN A 387 24.64 27.42 17.79
N VAL A 388 23.34 27.22 18.04
CA VAL A 388 22.83 26.64 19.29
C VAL A 388 21.83 25.53 19.01
N LEU A 389 22.10 24.33 19.55
CA LEU A 389 21.31 23.12 19.28
C LEU A 389 19.85 23.20 19.77
N ASN A 390 19.53 24.09 20.71
CA ASN A 390 18.18 24.32 21.21
C ASN A 390 17.41 25.43 20.47
N LYS A 391 17.97 25.96 19.36
CA LYS A 391 17.36 27.00 18.53
C LYS A 391 17.44 26.66 17.02
N PRO A 392 16.98 25.47 16.57
CA PRO A 392 16.98 25.11 15.15
C PRO A 392 16.11 26.04 14.30
N GLU A 393 15.05 26.63 14.87
CA GLU A 393 14.20 27.59 14.16
C GLU A 393 15.00 28.76 13.56
N TRP A 394 16.13 29.14 14.16
CA TRP A 394 16.96 30.25 13.68
C TRP A 394 17.56 30.00 12.29
N TYR A 395 17.96 28.77 11.96
CA TYR A 395 18.50 28.48 10.62
C TYR A 395 17.40 28.08 9.63
N LEU A 396 16.33 27.44 10.10
CA LEU A 396 15.17 27.05 9.31
C LEU A 396 14.42 28.29 8.78
N THR A 397 13.97 29.20 9.67
CA THR A 397 13.30 30.46 9.29
C THR A 397 14.22 31.37 8.47
N GLN A 398 15.54 31.37 8.73
CA GLN A 398 16.50 32.16 7.96
C GLN A 398 16.60 31.68 6.50
N VAL A 399 16.43 30.38 6.23
CA VAL A 399 16.38 29.83 4.87
C VAL A 399 15.02 30.09 4.21
N LEU A 400 13.89 29.91 4.89
CA LEU A 400 12.57 30.27 4.36
C LEU A 400 12.52 31.74 3.94
N MET A 401 13.02 32.65 4.80
CA MET A 401 13.11 34.07 4.47
C MET A 401 14.03 34.33 3.27
N TRP A 402 15.11 33.55 3.07
CA TRP A 402 15.92 33.67 1.84
C TRP A 402 15.17 33.16 0.61
N ILE A 403 14.42 32.07 0.68
CA ILE A 403 13.61 31.57 -0.45
C ILE A 403 12.57 32.64 -0.84
N GLY A 404 11.78 33.11 0.13
CA GLY A 404 10.76 34.15 -0.08
C GLY A 404 11.33 35.50 -0.59
N ASN A 405 12.45 35.97 -0.05
CA ASN A 405 13.05 37.24 -0.48
C ASN A 405 13.60 37.22 -1.91
N HIS A 406 13.98 36.05 -2.46
CA HIS A 406 14.64 35.97 -3.76
C HIS A 406 13.73 35.43 -4.89
N SER A 407 12.64 34.70 -4.59
CA SER A 407 11.71 34.14 -5.61
C SER A 407 11.40 35.15 -6.70
N LYS A 408 10.83 36.32 -6.36
CA LYS A 408 10.43 37.32 -7.36
C LYS A 408 11.58 37.76 -8.27
N PHE A 409 12.83 37.82 -7.81
CA PHE A 409 13.96 38.11 -8.70
C PHE A 409 14.25 36.94 -9.64
N LEU A 410 14.24 35.71 -9.11
CA LEU A 410 14.46 34.51 -9.91
C LEU A 410 13.36 34.37 -10.98
N ASP A 411 12.10 34.59 -10.61
CA ASP A 411 10.94 34.52 -11.48
C ASP A 411 10.91 35.67 -12.51
N ASP A 412 11.07 36.94 -12.09
CA ASP A 412 11.01 38.10 -12.99
C ASP A 412 12.26 38.27 -13.88
N LYS A 413 13.43 37.69 -13.52
CA LYS A 413 14.73 38.03 -14.15
C LYS A 413 15.61 36.84 -14.53
N ILE A 414 15.57 35.71 -13.84
CA ILE A 414 16.44 34.56 -14.13
C ILE A 414 15.73 33.49 -14.96
N GLN A 415 14.48 33.16 -14.64
CA GLN A 415 13.70 32.18 -15.40
C GLN A 415 13.63 32.52 -16.90
N PRO A 416 13.35 33.78 -17.32
CA PRO A 416 13.33 34.13 -18.74
C PRO A 416 14.68 33.95 -19.47
N ILE A 417 15.80 33.89 -18.75
CA ILE A 417 17.13 33.61 -19.32
C ILE A 417 17.29 32.09 -19.55
N LEU A 418 16.86 31.27 -18.59
CA LEU A 418 16.82 29.81 -18.72
C LEU A 418 15.86 29.38 -19.85
N ASP A 419 14.68 29.99 -19.92
CA ASP A 419 13.67 29.72 -20.96
C ASP A 419 14.21 30.04 -22.36
N LYS A 420 14.86 31.22 -22.54
CA LYS A 420 15.56 31.59 -23.79
C LYS A 420 16.67 30.62 -24.16
N ALA A 421 17.36 30.06 -23.17
CA ALA A 421 18.42 29.07 -23.36
C ALA A 421 17.90 27.64 -23.60
N GLY A 422 16.58 27.42 -23.62
CA GLY A 422 15.96 26.11 -23.81
C GLY A 422 16.13 25.17 -22.60
N SER A 423 16.44 25.70 -21.42
CA SER A 423 16.61 24.89 -20.21
C SER A 423 15.26 24.58 -19.56
N SER A 424 15.01 23.31 -19.26
CA SER A 424 13.81 22.85 -18.51
C SER A 424 13.87 23.11 -17.00
N VAL A 425 14.89 23.85 -16.54
CA VAL A 425 15.20 24.07 -15.13
C VAL A 425 14.41 25.26 -14.58
N ASN A 426 13.79 25.09 -13.41
CA ASN A 426 13.15 26.18 -12.68
C ASN A 426 14.13 26.82 -11.67
N ALA A 427 14.39 28.12 -11.83
CA ALA A 427 15.36 28.88 -11.04
C ALA A 427 14.99 28.98 -9.54
N GLY A 428 13.71 29.19 -9.23
CA GLY A 428 13.21 29.30 -7.86
C GLY A 428 13.33 27.99 -7.09
N LEU A 429 12.95 26.88 -7.72
CA LEU A 429 13.04 25.53 -7.15
C LEU A 429 14.49 25.07 -6.98
N GLU A 430 15.38 25.34 -7.94
CA GLU A 430 16.81 25.05 -7.82
C GLU A 430 17.50 25.83 -6.70
N PHE A 431 17.22 27.13 -6.62
CA PHE A 431 17.73 27.98 -5.55
C PHE A 431 17.23 27.50 -4.17
N SER A 432 15.96 27.10 -4.09
CA SER A 432 15.37 26.51 -2.87
C SER A 432 16.04 25.19 -2.51
N ARG A 433 16.18 24.26 -3.47
CA ARG A 433 16.86 22.96 -3.28
C ARG A 433 18.27 23.13 -2.74
N ALA A 434 19.01 24.10 -3.28
CA ALA A 434 20.37 24.38 -2.85
C ALA A 434 20.47 24.98 -1.44
N LEU A 435 19.48 25.76 -0.99
CA LEU A 435 19.41 26.25 0.38
C LEU A 435 18.93 25.16 1.36
N VAL A 436 18.02 24.28 0.94
CA VAL A 436 17.62 23.08 1.70
C VAL A 436 18.83 22.17 1.93
N MET A 437 19.71 21.96 0.95
CA MET A 437 20.95 21.19 1.14
C MET A 437 21.85 21.72 2.26
N LEU A 438 21.84 23.03 2.57
CA LEU A 438 22.56 23.58 3.73
C LEU A 438 21.92 23.17 5.07
N ILE A 439 20.59 23.05 5.10
CA ILE A 439 19.86 22.49 6.24
C ILE A 439 20.18 21.00 6.37
N LEU A 440 20.24 20.24 5.28
CA LEU A 440 20.57 18.81 5.33
C LEU A 440 22.00 18.58 5.83
N GLU A 441 22.99 19.36 5.37
CA GLU A 441 24.35 19.39 5.93
C GLU A 441 24.35 19.70 7.44
N LYS A 442 23.48 20.61 7.91
CA LYS A 442 23.39 21.05 9.30
C LYS A 442 22.72 20.00 10.21
N LEU A 443 21.56 19.48 9.80
CA LEU A 443 20.83 18.41 10.51
C LEU A 443 21.70 17.15 10.66
N ALA A 444 22.40 16.76 9.59
CA ALA A 444 23.29 15.59 9.61
C ALA A 444 24.46 15.70 10.61
N ALA A 445 24.85 16.92 10.98
CA ALA A 445 25.87 17.20 12.00
C ALA A 445 25.30 17.35 13.42
N ASP A 446 24.10 17.94 13.56
CA ASP A 446 23.49 18.24 14.86
C ASP A 446 22.75 17.05 15.48
N ILE A 447 22.02 16.27 14.68
CA ILE A 447 21.19 15.15 15.15
C ILE A 447 21.98 14.14 16.02
N PRO A 448 23.21 13.71 15.67
CA PRO A 448 23.99 12.79 16.51
C PRO A 448 24.28 13.30 17.92
N CYS A 449 24.30 14.62 18.14
CA CYS A 449 24.45 15.23 19.47
C CYS A 449 23.13 15.31 20.26
N LEU A 450 21.99 15.13 19.58
CA LEU A 450 20.64 15.29 20.12
C LEU A 450 19.95 13.97 20.46
N LEU A 451 20.43 12.83 19.94
CA LEU A 451 19.84 11.49 20.17
C LEU A 451 19.71 11.05 21.64
N TYR A 452 20.23 11.81 22.60
CA TYR A 452 20.20 11.51 24.03
C TYR A 452 19.31 12.45 24.87
N ASP A 453 18.81 13.56 24.31
CA ASP A 453 17.94 14.52 25.00
C ASP A 453 16.55 14.55 24.32
N ASP A 454 15.54 13.99 24.99
CA ASP A 454 14.17 13.93 24.45
C ASP A 454 13.60 15.32 24.13
N THR A 455 13.93 16.33 24.93
CA THR A 455 13.31 17.66 24.83
C THR A 455 13.89 18.45 23.67
N LEU A 456 15.21 18.39 23.49
CA LEU A 456 15.88 19.02 22.36
C LEU A 456 15.62 18.26 21.05
N PHE A 457 15.51 16.93 21.11
CA PHE A 457 15.16 16.11 19.94
C PHE A 457 13.72 16.37 19.46
N CYS A 458 12.73 16.40 20.36
CA CYS A 458 11.36 16.77 19.99
C CYS A 458 11.29 18.18 19.41
N HIS A 459 11.91 19.18 20.07
CA HIS A 459 11.92 20.56 19.54
C HIS A 459 12.53 20.63 18.14
N LEU A 460 13.59 19.85 17.85
CA LEU A 460 14.14 19.76 16.49
C LEU A 460 13.14 19.15 15.50
N VAL A 461 12.52 18.01 15.83
CA VAL A 461 11.56 17.34 14.94
C VAL A 461 10.35 18.24 14.67
N ASP A 462 9.84 18.91 15.70
CA ASP A 462 8.69 19.81 15.60
C ASP A 462 9.00 21.01 14.69
N GLU A 463 10.12 21.71 14.91
CA GLU A 463 10.54 22.83 14.05
C GLU A 463 10.85 22.40 12.60
N VAL A 464 11.39 21.18 12.40
CA VAL A 464 11.59 20.61 11.05
C VAL A 464 10.26 20.31 10.36
N LEU A 465 9.27 19.77 11.08
CA LEU A 465 7.92 19.55 10.53
C LEU A 465 7.19 20.86 10.21
N LEU A 466 7.38 21.91 11.02
CA LEU A 466 6.89 23.25 10.72
C LEU A 466 7.55 23.82 9.44
N PHE A 467 8.88 23.73 9.34
CA PHE A 467 9.66 24.17 8.18
C PHE A 467 9.23 23.47 6.90
N GLU A 468 9.12 22.13 6.90
CA GLU A 468 8.71 21.36 5.71
C GLU A 468 7.30 21.77 5.28
N ARG A 469 6.36 21.94 6.22
CA ARG A 469 5.00 22.36 5.89
C ARG A 469 4.95 23.74 5.24
N GLU A 470 5.76 24.70 5.68
CA GLU A 470 5.86 26.02 5.04
C GLU A 470 6.56 25.94 3.67
N LEU A 471 7.65 25.17 3.57
CA LEU A 471 8.40 24.93 2.33
C LEU A 471 7.52 24.34 1.21
N TYR A 472 6.67 23.36 1.51
CA TYR A 472 5.73 22.81 0.54
C TYR A 472 4.54 23.76 0.26
N SER A 473 3.88 24.29 1.30
CA SER A 473 2.60 25.02 1.12
C SER A 473 2.72 26.49 0.70
N VAL A 474 3.84 27.15 1.01
CA VAL A 474 4.08 28.58 0.71
C VAL A 474 5.08 28.76 -0.42
N HIS A 475 6.10 27.88 -0.52
CA HIS A 475 7.15 27.98 -1.52
C HIS A 475 7.07 26.95 -2.66
N GLY A 476 6.07 26.06 -2.65
CA GLY A 476 5.78 25.16 -3.78
C GLY A 476 6.88 24.13 -4.07
N TYR A 477 7.66 23.75 -3.06
CA TYR A 477 8.76 22.79 -3.19
C TYR A 477 8.28 21.41 -3.68
N LEU A 478 9.16 20.63 -4.33
CA LEU A 478 8.80 19.34 -4.93
C LEU A 478 9.13 18.17 -4.00
N SER A 479 8.22 17.19 -3.90
CA SER A 479 8.42 15.96 -3.14
C SER A 479 9.52 15.05 -3.71
N SER A 480 9.86 15.22 -4.99
CA SER A 480 10.96 14.54 -5.68
C SER A 480 12.35 15.07 -5.32
N PHE A 481 12.45 16.14 -4.53
CA PHE A 481 13.72 16.76 -4.16
C PHE A 481 14.19 16.33 -2.75
N PRO A 482 15.50 16.37 -2.46
CA PRO A 482 16.04 16.21 -1.11
C PRO A 482 15.33 17.13 -0.10
N SER A 483 14.93 16.54 1.03
CA SER A 483 14.19 17.22 2.12
C SER A 483 14.67 16.73 3.49
N CYS A 484 14.27 17.42 4.56
CA CYS A 484 14.67 17.12 5.93
C CYS A 484 14.10 15.77 6.41
N MET A 485 12.92 15.38 5.90
CA MET A 485 12.32 14.06 6.14
C MET A 485 13.26 12.89 5.77
N HIS A 486 14.14 13.06 4.76
CA HIS A 486 15.13 12.04 4.40
C HIS A 486 16.24 11.89 5.46
N ILE A 487 16.54 12.96 6.21
CA ILE A 487 17.52 12.94 7.31
C ILE A 487 16.88 12.35 8.57
N LEU A 488 15.62 12.67 8.85
CA LEU A 488 14.84 12.04 9.94
C LEU A 488 14.53 10.56 9.69
N SER A 489 14.60 10.10 8.43
CA SER A 489 14.43 8.69 8.03
C SER A 489 15.69 7.83 8.18
N GLU A 490 16.83 8.42 8.59
CA GLU A 490 18.04 7.67 8.93
C GLU A 490 17.82 6.82 10.19
N GLU A 491 18.34 5.59 10.21
CA GLU A 491 17.94 4.57 11.20
C GLU A 491 18.07 5.02 12.66
N SER A 492 19.19 5.65 13.04
CA SER A 492 19.43 6.07 14.43
C SER A 492 18.55 7.25 14.85
N CYS A 493 18.24 8.15 13.91
CA CYS A 493 17.31 9.25 14.12
C CYS A 493 15.86 8.75 14.21
N PHE A 494 15.47 7.88 13.28
CA PHE A 494 14.12 7.34 13.14
C PHE A 494 13.72 6.46 14.33
N GLN A 495 14.58 5.54 14.77
CA GLN A 495 14.31 4.73 15.96
C GLN A 495 14.24 5.58 17.24
N ARG A 496 15.02 6.67 17.33
CA ARG A 496 14.89 7.62 18.44
C ARG A 496 13.56 8.35 18.40
N TRP A 497 13.11 8.79 17.22
CA TRP A 497 11.82 9.43 17.04
C TRP A 497 10.67 8.52 17.46
N LEU A 498 10.58 7.29 16.93
CA LEU A 498 9.57 6.30 17.36
C LEU A 498 9.57 6.08 18.88
N THR A 499 10.74 5.92 19.48
CA THR A 499 10.90 5.69 20.94
C THR A 499 10.34 6.87 21.75
N VAL A 500 10.65 8.10 21.34
CA VAL A 500 10.26 9.32 22.06
C VAL A 500 8.80 9.67 21.81
N GLU A 501 8.30 9.49 20.58
CA GLU A 501 6.88 9.65 20.24
C GLU A 501 6.02 8.66 21.04
N LYS A 502 6.41 7.38 21.11
CA LYS A 502 5.74 6.38 21.97
C LYS A 502 5.72 6.80 23.44
N LYS A 503 6.84 7.28 23.96
CA LYS A 503 6.98 7.73 25.35
C LYS A 503 6.00 8.87 25.67
N PHE A 504 5.94 9.90 24.81
CA PHE A 504 5.03 11.04 25.04
C PHE A 504 3.56 10.68 24.78
N ALA A 505 3.26 9.81 23.80
CA ALA A 505 1.91 9.31 23.58
C ALA A 505 1.37 8.55 24.79
N LEU A 506 2.18 7.66 25.40
CA LEU A 506 1.82 6.95 26.63
C LEU A 506 1.65 7.91 27.81
N GLN A 507 2.55 8.88 28.01
CA GLN A 507 2.40 9.90 29.06
C GLN A 507 1.12 10.75 28.89
N LYS A 508 0.76 11.10 27.64
CA LYS A 508 -0.49 11.80 27.32
C LYS A 508 -1.71 10.92 27.61
N MET A 509 -1.64 9.63 27.31
CA MET A 509 -2.67 8.63 27.61
C MET A 509 -2.89 8.45 29.12
N ASP A 510 -1.81 8.37 29.91
CA ASP A 510 -1.86 8.34 31.39
C ASP A 510 -2.48 9.61 31.97
N SER A 511 -2.03 10.79 31.52
CA SER A 511 -2.57 12.09 31.93
C SER A 511 -4.05 12.26 31.57
N MET A 512 -4.49 11.66 30.47
CA MET A 512 -5.85 11.76 29.94
C MET A 512 -6.83 10.88 30.72
N LEU A 513 -6.49 9.61 30.96
CA LEU A 513 -7.32 8.69 31.75
C LEU A 513 -7.40 9.08 33.24
N SER A 514 -6.43 9.85 33.72
CA SER A 514 -6.38 10.42 35.07
C SER A 514 -7.16 11.74 35.23
N SER A 515 -7.72 12.30 34.15
CA SER A 515 -8.49 13.55 34.20
C SER A 515 -9.85 13.33 34.87
N GLU A 516 -10.29 14.29 35.71
CA GLU A 516 -11.65 14.29 36.28
C GLU A 516 -12.74 14.33 35.19
N ALA A 517 -12.44 14.97 34.05
CA ALA A 517 -13.34 15.08 32.90
C ALA A 517 -13.34 13.86 31.98
N ALA A 518 -12.38 12.93 32.12
CA ALA A 518 -12.10 11.85 31.16
C ALA A 518 -13.33 11.04 30.72
N TRP A 519 -14.26 10.82 31.65
CA TRP A 519 -15.45 9.97 31.49
C TRP A 519 -16.73 10.77 31.20
N ILE A 520 -16.63 12.09 31.08
CA ILE A 520 -17.74 13.00 30.77
C ILE A 520 -17.79 13.18 29.25
N SER A 521 -19.01 13.20 28.67
CA SER A 521 -19.17 13.55 27.26
C SER A 521 -18.74 15.00 27.01
N GLN A 522 -17.93 15.19 25.97
CA GLN A 522 -17.44 16.51 25.56
C GLN A 522 -18.59 17.43 25.09
N TYR A 523 -19.67 16.85 24.55
CA TYR A 523 -20.80 17.57 23.95
C TYR A 523 -22.07 17.55 24.80
N LYS A 524 -21.95 17.23 26.09
CA LYS A 524 -23.06 17.03 27.04
C LYS A 524 -24.12 18.16 27.06
N ASP A 525 -23.72 19.40 26.80
CA ASP A 525 -24.61 20.57 26.81
C ASP A 525 -25.21 20.88 25.42
N ILE A 526 -24.97 20.04 24.40
CA ILE A 526 -25.43 20.19 23.02
C ILE A 526 -26.20 18.93 22.59
N THR A 527 -27.49 18.89 22.92
CA THR A 527 -28.38 17.71 22.75
C THR A 527 -28.48 17.17 21.34
N ASP A 528 -28.24 18.01 20.35
CA ASP A 528 -28.52 17.73 18.93
C ASP A 528 -27.25 17.26 18.18
N VAL A 529 -26.14 17.04 18.90
CA VAL A 529 -24.82 16.65 18.35
C VAL A 529 -24.29 15.35 18.98
N ASP A 530 -24.60 15.07 20.25
CA ASP A 530 -23.98 13.97 21.01
C ASP A 530 -24.67 12.60 20.83
N GLU A 531 -24.95 12.17 19.59
CA GLU A 531 -25.59 10.86 19.32
C GLU A 531 -24.76 9.67 19.84
N MET A 532 -23.43 9.83 19.85
CA MET A 532 -22.45 8.81 20.24
C MET A 532 -22.01 8.87 21.72
N LYS A 533 -22.36 9.92 22.48
CA LYS A 533 -22.03 10.10 23.91
C LYS A 533 -20.55 9.90 24.23
N VAL A 534 -19.70 10.55 23.43
CA VAL A 534 -18.24 10.33 23.36
C VAL A 534 -17.53 10.94 24.57
N PRO A 535 -16.85 10.15 25.42
CA PRO A 535 -16.09 10.68 26.54
C PRO A 535 -14.83 11.44 26.08
N ASP A 536 -14.45 12.48 26.82
CA ASP A 536 -13.24 13.29 26.59
C ASP A 536 -11.95 12.46 26.36
N CYS A 537 -11.80 11.33 27.07
CA CYS A 537 -10.64 10.46 26.90
C CYS A 537 -10.64 9.65 25.60
N ALA A 538 -11.81 9.40 24.98
CA ALA A 538 -11.88 8.72 23.70
C ALA A 538 -11.53 9.69 22.55
N GLU A 539 -12.09 10.90 22.60
CA GLU A 539 -11.83 11.94 21.60
C GLU A 539 -10.39 12.46 21.65
N THR A 540 -9.87 12.70 22.85
CA THR A 540 -8.46 13.14 23.01
C THR A 540 -7.49 12.04 22.58
N PHE A 541 -7.86 10.75 22.69
CA PHE A 541 -7.05 9.65 22.17
C PHE A 541 -7.08 9.56 20.64
N MET A 542 -8.24 9.68 20.00
CA MET A 542 -8.30 9.72 18.53
C MET A 542 -7.59 10.96 17.96
N THR A 543 -7.71 12.11 18.63
CA THR A 543 -6.94 13.33 18.30
C THR A 543 -5.43 13.10 18.39
N LEU A 544 -4.95 12.38 19.43
CA LEU A 544 -3.54 12.03 19.57
C LEU A 544 -3.05 11.14 18.40
N LEU A 545 -3.86 10.17 17.96
CA LEU A 545 -3.52 9.35 16.79
C LEU A 545 -3.45 10.19 15.51
N LEU A 546 -4.41 11.09 15.27
CA LEU A 546 -4.40 11.99 14.11
C LEU A 546 -3.17 12.93 14.12
N VAL A 547 -2.76 13.44 15.28
CA VAL A 547 -1.53 14.23 15.43
C VAL A 547 -0.29 13.41 15.08
N ILE A 548 -0.20 12.14 15.51
CA ILE A 548 0.89 11.24 15.13
C ILE A 548 0.90 11.03 13.60
N THR A 549 -0.26 10.82 12.97
CA THR A 549 -0.38 10.69 11.50
C THR A 549 0.09 11.94 10.75
N ASP A 550 -0.26 13.14 11.21
CA ASP A 550 0.19 14.39 10.57
C ASP A 550 1.73 14.50 10.52
N ARG A 551 2.40 13.94 11.53
CA ARG A 551 3.86 13.98 11.71
C ARG A 551 4.60 12.98 10.83
N TYR A 552 4.04 11.80 10.53
CA TYR A 552 4.74 10.76 9.74
C TYR A 552 4.27 10.61 8.28
N LYS A 553 3.08 11.10 7.90
CA LYS A 553 2.52 10.90 6.55
C LYS A 553 3.43 11.36 5.40
N ASN A 554 4.26 12.39 5.64
CA ASN A 554 5.18 12.99 4.67
C ASN A 554 6.56 12.29 4.60
N LEU A 555 6.76 11.15 5.27
CA LEU A 555 8.01 10.39 5.17
C LEU A 555 8.22 9.84 3.75
N PRO A 556 9.47 9.85 3.24
CA PRO A 556 9.76 9.54 1.83
C PRO A 556 9.66 8.05 1.47
N THR A 557 9.71 7.15 2.45
CA THR A 557 9.71 5.69 2.23
C THR A 557 8.54 5.03 2.94
N ALA A 558 7.74 4.24 2.23
CA ALA A 558 6.54 3.62 2.79
C ALA A 558 6.85 2.66 3.96
N SER A 559 7.98 1.96 3.94
CA SER A 559 8.51 1.19 5.08
C SER A 559 8.66 2.00 6.39
N ARG A 560 8.95 3.31 6.30
CA ARG A 560 8.98 4.20 7.47
C ARG A 560 7.58 4.62 7.93
N LYS A 561 6.64 4.84 6.98
CA LYS A 561 5.21 5.06 7.29
C LYS A 561 4.63 3.85 8.03
N LEU A 562 4.92 2.62 7.58
CA LEU A 562 4.46 1.38 8.21
C LEU A 562 5.01 1.15 9.63
N GLN A 563 6.23 1.57 9.94
CA GLN A 563 6.76 1.47 11.30
C GLN A 563 6.04 2.43 12.28
N PHE A 564 5.65 3.62 11.83
CA PHE A 564 4.80 4.53 12.60
C PHE A 564 3.35 4.03 12.73
N LEU A 565 2.81 3.39 11.70
CA LEU A 565 1.53 2.67 11.77
C LEU A 565 1.59 1.54 12.83
N GLY A 566 2.70 0.79 12.89
CA GLY A 566 2.96 -0.19 13.93
C GLY A 566 2.84 0.40 15.34
N LEU A 567 3.46 1.56 15.57
CA LEU A 567 3.33 2.32 16.82
C LEU A 567 1.86 2.73 17.10
N GLN A 568 1.09 3.14 16.09
CA GLN A 568 -0.34 3.45 16.30
C GLN A 568 -1.16 2.20 16.66
N LYS A 569 -0.90 1.06 16.02
CA LYS A 569 -1.50 -0.25 16.37
C LYS A 569 -1.19 -0.63 17.81
N GLU A 570 0.06 -0.45 18.27
CA GLU A 570 0.45 -0.66 19.68
C GLU A 570 -0.29 0.29 20.64
N LEU A 571 -0.39 1.58 20.32
CA LEU A 571 -1.07 2.57 21.17
C LEU A 571 -2.58 2.30 21.30
N ILE A 572 -3.22 1.79 20.24
CA ILE A 572 -4.63 1.33 20.27
C ILE A 572 -4.77 0.11 21.19
N ASP A 573 -3.82 -0.83 21.14
CA ASP A 573 -3.80 -2.02 21.99
C ASP A 573 -3.64 -1.65 23.47
N ASP A 574 -2.65 -0.80 23.79
CA ASP A 574 -2.40 -0.23 25.12
C ASP A 574 -3.65 0.49 25.66
N PHE A 575 -4.31 1.32 24.84
CA PHE A 575 -5.53 2.02 25.26
C PHE A 575 -6.69 1.06 25.54
N ARG A 576 -6.91 0.06 24.67
CA ARG A 576 -7.92 -0.99 24.90
C ARG A 576 -7.63 -1.78 26.19
N ILE A 577 -6.37 -2.10 26.46
CA ILE A 577 -5.96 -2.78 27.70
C ILE A 577 -6.29 -1.91 28.93
N ARG A 578 -5.98 -0.62 28.88
CA ARG A 578 -6.28 0.35 29.96
C ARG A 578 -7.79 0.52 30.18
N LEU A 579 -8.58 0.69 29.11
CA LEU A 579 -10.05 0.68 29.20
C LEU A 579 -10.58 -0.60 29.84
N THR A 580 -10.02 -1.76 29.46
CA THR A 580 -10.36 -3.07 30.03
C THR A 580 -10.00 -3.19 31.53
N GLN A 581 -8.92 -2.53 31.98
CA GLN A 581 -8.53 -2.47 33.39
C GLN A 581 -9.52 -1.64 34.21
N VAL A 582 -9.82 -0.41 33.77
CA VAL A 582 -10.82 0.45 34.45
C VAL A 582 -12.20 -0.20 34.44
N MET A 583 -12.60 -0.86 33.35
CA MET A 583 -13.84 -1.65 33.29
C MET A 583 -13.89 -2.79 34.32
N LYS A 584 -12.75 -3.42 34.63
CA LYS A 584 -12.67 -4.49 35.64
C LYS A 584 -12.87 -3.95 37.05
N GLU A 585 -12.35 -2.76 37.36
CA GLU A 585 -12.60 -2.06 38.63
C GLU A 585 -14.11 -1.78 38.82
N GLU A 586 -14.75 -1.22 37.79
CA GLU A 586 -16.17 -0.85 37.80
C GLU A 586 -17.13 -2.06 37.67
N THR A 587 -16.64 -3.30 37.55
CA THR A 587 -17.49 -4.49 37.30
C THR A 587 -18.55 -4.74 38.38
N ARG A 588 -18.33 -4.25 39.62
CA ARG A 588 -19.34 -4.31 40.70
C ARG A 588 -20.52 -3.37 40.48
N ALA A 589 -20.34 -2.33 39.68
CA ALA A 589 -21.32 -1.30 39.36
C ALA A 589 -21.49 -1.21 37.83
N SER A 590 -21.85 -2.33 37.18
CA SER A 590 -22.01 -2.41 35.71
C SER A 590 -23.07 -1.47 35.12
N LEU A 591 -23.91 -0.85 35.95
CA LEU A 591 -24.90 0.17 35.57
C LEU A 591 -24.50 1.60 36.00
N GLY A 592 -23.27 1.75 36.50
CA GLY A 592 -22.70 3.02 36.91
C GLY A 592 -22.22 3.84 35.71
N PHE A 593 -22.30 5.17 35.85
CA PHE A 593 -21.97 6.15 34.81
C PHE A 593 -20.64 5.85 34.10
N ARG A 594 -19.57 5.55 34.85
CA ARG A 594 -18.24 5.27 34.30
C ARG A 594 -18.18 4.00 33.45
N TYR A 595 -18.94 2.96 33.82
CA TYR A 595 -19.04 1.71 33.04
C TYR A 595 -19.71 1.97 31.69
N CYS A 596 -20.78 2.76 31.67
CA CYS A 596 -21.45 3.20 30.45
C CYS A 596 -20.57 4.12 29.59
N ALA A 597 -19.83 5.03 30.21
CA ALA A 597 -18.86 5.89 29.50
C ALA A 597 -17.75 5.08 28.82
N ILE A 598 -17.17 4.08 29.50
CA ILE A 598 -16.20 3.15 28.89
C ILE A 598 -16.83 2.41 27.71
N LEU A 599 -18.10 2.00 27.81
CA LEU A 599 -18.79 1.32 26.72
C LEU A 599 -18.99 2.22 25.49
N ASN A 600 -19.38 3.49 25.70
CA ASN A 600 -19.45 4.49 24.64
C ASN A 600 -18.08 4.73 24.00
N ALA A 601 -17.00 4.84 24.80
CA ALA A 601 -15.63 4.99 24.29
C ALA A 601 -15.18 3.80 23.43
N VAL A 602 -15.44 2.57 23.86
CA VAL A 602 -15.14 1.35 23.10
C VAL A 602 -15.91 1.32 21.77
N ASN A 603 -17.21 1.65 21.78
CA ASN A 603 -18.00 1.71 20.55
C ASN A 603 -17.53 2.83 19.61
N TYR A 604 -17.22 4.02 20.15
CA TYR A 604 -16.74 5.16 19.37
C TYR A 604 -15.43 4.81 18.65
N ILE A 605 -14.43 4.32 19.38
CA ILE A 605 -13.13 3.97 18.81
C ILE A 605 -13.27 2.82 17.80
N ALA A 606 -14.11 1.81 18.04
CA ALA A 606 -14.38 0.76 17.06
C ALA A 606 -15.02 1.30 15.77
N THR A 607 -15.91 2.30 15.88
CA THR A 607 -16.56 2.94 14.73
C THR A 607 -15.55 3.79 13.93
N VAL A 608 -14.83 4.69 14.61
CA VAL A 608 -13.87 5.60 13.94
C VAL A 608 -12.69 4.81 13.35
N LEU A 609 -12.21 3.73 13.98
CA LEU A 609 -11.15 2.92 13.38
C LEU A 609 -11.57 2.20 12.09
N ALA A 610 -12.85 1.83 11.95
CA ALA A 610 -13.38 1.30 10.70
C ALA A 610 -13.39 2.39 9.62
N ASP A 611 -13.98 3.56 9.90
CA ASP A 611 -14.00 4.71 8.98
C ASP A 611 -12.59 5.20 8.60
N TRP A 612 -11.61 5.06 9.50
CA TRP A 612 -10.24 5.53 9.32
C TRP A 612 -9.37 4.59 8.47
N ALA A 613 -9.65 3.29 8.48
CA ALA A 613 -8.96 2.30 7.65
C ALA A 613 -9.11 2.60 6.15
N ASP A 614 -10.32 3.00 5.73
CA ASP A 614 -10.64 3.34 4.33
C ASP A 614 -9.95 4.63 3.84
N ASN A 615 -9.63 5.57 4.73
CA ASN A 615 -9.34 6.96 4.35
C ASN A 615 -7.85 7.35 4.30
N VAL A 616 -6.96 6.64 5.02
CA VAL A 616 -5.61 7.16 5.30
C VAL A 616 -4.46 6.22 4.92
N LEU A 617 -4.68 4.90 4.88
CA LEU A 617 -3.57 3.93 4.94
C LEU A 617 -3.43 3.00 3.73
N GLN A 618 -4.51 2.75 2.97
CA GLN A 618 -4.42 1.98 1.71
C GLN A 618 -3.35 2.53 0.76
N GLN A 619 -3.09 3.84 0.73
CA GLN A 619 -2.04 4.43 -0.10
C GLN A 619 -0.63 3.98 0.30
N ALA A 620 -0.32 3.87 1.60
CA ALA A 620 1.01 3.46 2.07
C ALA A 620 1.27 1.96 1.86
N GLU A 621 0.22 1.13 1.91
CA GLU A 621 0.32 -0.30 1.63
C GLU A 621 0.36 -0.56 0.11
N LEU A 622 -0.40 0.19 -0.70
CA LEU A 622 -0.22 0.19 -2.16
C LEU A 622 1.18 0.66 -2.59
N GLU A 623 1.77 1.65 -1.93
CA GLU A 623 3.16 2.08 -2.20
C GLU A 623 4.16 0.92 -2.00
N VAL A 624 4.10 0.19 -0.88
CA VAL A 624 5.00 -0.95 -0.63
C VAL A 624 4.78 -2.08 -1.65
N CYS A 625 3.54 -2.38 -2.02
CA CYS A 625 3.27 -3.41 -3.03
C CYS A 625 3.62 -2.95 -4.46
N ALA A 626 3.66 -1.65 -4.73
CA ALA A 626 4.15 -1.09 -6.00
C ALA A 626 5.69 -1.03 -6.07
N GLU A 627 6.40 -1.01 -4.94
CA GLU A 627 7.86 -1.20 -4.87
C GLU A 627 8.30 -2.65 -5.19
N SER A 628 7.36 -3.61 -5.26
CA SER A 628 7.60 -4.96 -5.77
C SER A 628 7.16 -5.11 -7.24
N ASP A 629 8.13 -5.19 -8.16
CA ASP A 629 7.98 -5.33 -9.64
C ASP A 629 7.19 -6.58 -10.14
N THR A 630 6.54 -7.34 -9.25
CA THR A 630 5.94 -8.66 -9.55
C THR A 630 4.42 -8.68 -9.65
N VAL A 631 3.71 -7.59 -9.30
CA VAL A 631 2.24 -7.57 -9.24
C VAL A 631 1.67 -6.47 -10.13
N SER A 632 0.76 -6.82 -11.05
CA SER A 632 0.06 -5.82 -11.87
C SER A 632 -0.95 -5.03 -11.05
N GLN A 633 -1.12 -3.73 -11.34
CA GLN A 633 -2.05 -2.84 -10.61
C GLN A 633 -3.48 -3.40 -10.47
N LEU A 634 -3.98 -4.12 -11.48
CA LEU A 634 -5.29 -4.80 -11.45
C LEU A 634 -5.35 -5.97 -10.45
N GLN A 635 -4.25 -6.71 -10.27
CA GLN A 635 -4.14 -7.78 -9.27
C GLN A 635 -3.94 -7.18 -7.87
N LEU A 636 -3.21 -6.08 -7.75
CA LEU A 636 -3.02 -5.37 -6.48
C LEU A 636 -4.36 -4.83 -5.94
N GLY A 637 -5.20 -4.23 -6.80
CA GLY A 637 -6.56 -3.82 -6.43
C GLY A 637 -7.49 -4.98 -6.06
N GLN A 638 -7.20 -6.21 -6.52
CA GLN A 638 -7.93 -7.42 -6.11
C GLN A 638 -7.43 -7.98 -4.78
N LEU A 639 -6.11 -7.94 -4.52
CA LEU A 639 -5.52 -8.33 -3.24
C LEU A 639 -5.93 -7.38 -2.10
N ALA A 640 -5.83 -6.07 -2.32
CA ALA A 640 -6.32 -5.04 -1.38
C ALA A 640 -7.85 -5.08 -1.18
N SER A 641 -8.60 -5.77 -2.05
CA SER A 641 -10.03 -6.05 -1.89
C SER A 641 -10.32 -7.39 -1.18
N MET A 642 -9.28 -8.16 -0.84
CA MET A 642 -9.38 -9.47 -0.17
C MET A 642 -8.64 -9.52 1.17
N GLU A 643 -7.67 -8.63 1.40
CA GLU A 643 -7.02 -8.47 2.70
C GLU A 643 -7.93 -7.70 3.67
N SER A 644 -7.96 -8.16 4.92
CA SER A 644 -8.66 -7.50 6.03
C SER A 644 -8.10 -6.09 6.27
N SER A 645 -8.93 -5.15 6.69
CA SER A 645 -8.50 -3.77 6.90
C SER A 645 -7.38 -3.69 7.95
N VAL A 646 -6.57 -2.63 7.83
CA VAL A 646 -5.39 -2.34 8.65
C VAL A 646 -5.62 -2.49 10.16
N PHE A 647 -6.84 -2.23 10.63
CA PHE A 647 -7.21 -2.28 12.05
C PHE A 647 -8.20 -3.39 12.41
N ASP A 648 -8.53 -4.33 11.50
CA ASP A 648 -9.59 -5.32 11.71
C ASP A 648 -9.39 -6.17 12.98
N ASP A 649 -8.15 -6.59 13.30
CA ASP A 649 -7.87 -7.31 14.56
C ASP A 649 -8.17 -6.46 15.80
N MET A 650 -7.81 -5.16 15.77
CA MET A 650 -8.08 -4.22 16.87
C MET A 650 -9.58 -3.94 17.00
N ILE A 651 -10.28 -3.75 15.88
CA ILE A 651 -11.74 -3.57 15.83
C ILE A 651 -12.43 -4.82 16.37
N ASN A 652 -12.02 -6.02 15.94
CA ASN A 652 -12.53 -7.29 16.47
C ASN A 652 -12.32 -7.43 17.98
N LEU A 653 -11.19 -6.97 18.52
CA LEU A 653 -10.92 -7.00 19.96
C LEU A 653 -11.75 -5.96 20.75
N LEU A 654 -12.05 -4.79 20.16
CA LEU A 654 -12.97 -3.80 20.71
C LEU A 654 -14.43 -4.28 20.66
N GLU A 655 -14.87 -4.88 19.56
CA GLU A 655 -16.21 -5.44 19.41
C GLU A 655 -16.48 -6.59 20.40
N ARG A 656 -15.49 -7.47 20.62
CA ARG A 656 -15.56 -8.50 21.66
C ARG A 656 -15.74 -7.88 23.05
N LEU A 657 -14.95 -6.86 23.39
CA LEU A 657 -15.08 -6.12 24.67
C LEU A 657 -16.46 -5.46 24.80
N LYS A 658 -16.98 -4.84 23.72
CA LYS A 658 -18.31 -4.23 23.66
C LYS A 658 -19.41 -5.25 23.93
N HIS A 659 -19.35 -6.43 23.30
CA HIS A 659 -20.31 -7.51 23.50
C HIS A 659 -20.26 -8.10 24.92
N ASP A 660 -19.06 -8.30 25.46
CA ASP A 660 -18.84 -8.74 26.84
C ASP A 660 -19.45 -7.77 27.87
N MET A 661 -19.26 -6.47 27.66
CA MET A 661 -19.81 -5.42 28.50
C MET A 661 -21.34 -5.33 28.43
N LEU A 662 -21.90 -5.29 27.21
CA LEU A 662 -23.35 -5.30 26.99
C LEU A 662 -24.01 -6.52 27.64
N THR A 663 -23.44 -7.70 27.46
CA THR A 663 -23.97 -8.95 28.04
C THR A 663 -24.01 -8.89 29.57
N ARG A 664 -22.97 -8.34 30.21
CA ARG A 664 -22.92 -8.15 31.67
C ARG A 664 -23.98 -7.15 32.16
N GLN A 665 -24.22 -6.05 31.43
CA GLN A 665 -25.30 -5.11 31.77
C GLN A 665 -26.68 -5.78 31.66
N VAL A 666 -26.92 -6.52 30.58
CA VAL A 666 -28.16 -7.26 30.36
C VAL A 666 -28.39 -8.30 31.46
N ASP A 667 -27.37 -9.10 31.81
CA ASP A 667 -27.47 -10.10 32.90
C ASP A 667 -27.64 -9.49 34.29
N HIS A 668 -27.17 -8.26 34.52
CA HIS A 668 -27.41 -7.53 35.76
C HIS A 668 -28.88 -7.11 35.86
N VAL A 669 -29.39 -6.36 34.86
CA VAL A 669 -30.79 -5.89 34.85
C VAL A 669 -31.77 -7.05 34.82
N PHE A 670 -31.50 -8.08 34.00
CA PHE A 670 -32.32 -9.29 33.94
C PHE A 670 -32.41 -10.02 35.30
N ARG A 671 -31.33 -10.02 36.09
CA ARG A 671 -31.33 -10.60 37.44
C ARG A 671 -32.22 -9.81 38.40
N GLU A 672 -32.12 -8.48 38.41
CA GLU A 672 -33.00 -7.63 39.22
C GLU A 672 -34.48 -7.80 38.83
N VAL A 673 -34.77 -7.85 37.53
CA VAL A 673 -36.13 -8.09 37.00
C VAL A 673 -36.64 -9.48 37.39
N LYS A 674 -35.81 -10.54 37.30
CA LYS A 674 -36.15 -11.90 37.73
C LYS A 674 -36.34 -12.01 39.24
N ASP A 675 -35.61 -11.24 40.04
CA ASP A 675 -35.78 -11.17 41.48
C ASP A 675 -37.07 -10.42 41.88
N ALA A 676 -37.40 -9.33 41.18
CA ALA A 676 -38.67 -8.60 41.35
C ALA A 676 -39.89 -9.43 40.89
N ALA A 677 -39.74 -10.27 39.86
CA ALA A 677 -40.78 -11.14 39.34
C ALA A 677 -41.17 -12.33 40.25
N LYS A 678 -40.46 -12.56 41.37
CA LYS A 678 -40.70 -13.69 42.29
C LYS A 678 -42.11 -13.75 42.89
N LEU A 679 -42.81 -12.62 42.96
CA LEU A 679 -44.21 -12.56 43.38
C LEU A 679 -45.15 -12.92 42.22
N TYR A 680 -44.95 -12.33 41.05
CA TYR A 680 -45.74 -12.59 39.83
C TYR A 680 -45.68 -14.05 39.38
N LYS A 681 -44.51 -14.71 39.50
CA LYS A 681 -44.36 -16.17 39.28
C LYS A 681 -45.28 -17.02 40.17
N LYS A 682 -45.70 -16.50 41.34
CA LYS A 682 -46.55 -17.18 42.32
C LYS A 682 -48.01 -16.68 42.32
N GLU A 683 -48.40 -15.92 41.30
CA GLU A 683 -49.77 -15.42 41.16
C GLU A 683 -50.78 -16.56 40.98
N ARG A 684 -52.01 -16.38 41.46
CA ARG A 684 -53.03 -17.44 41.54
C ARG A 684 -53.81 -17.58 40.22
N TRP A 685 -53.11 -17.87 39.13
CA TRP A 685 -53.64 -17.97 37.75
C TRP A 685 -54.88 -18.85 37.56
N LEU A 686 -55.08 -19.89 38.39
CA LEU A 686 -56.28 -20.73 38.40
C LEU A 686 -57.49 -20.13 39.13
N SER A 687 -57.30 -19.09 39.94
CA SER A 687 -58.28 -18.53 40.87
C SER A 687 -58.61 -17.06 40.61
N LEU A 688 -58.08 -16.47 39.54
CA LEU A 688 -58.46 -15.13 39.09
C LEU A 688 -59.91 -15.13 38.56
N PRO A 689 -60.70 -14.05 38.78
CA PRO A 689 -62.06 -13.93 38.26
C PRO A 689 -62.06 -13.90 36.72
N SER A 690 -63.14 -14.37 36.10
CA SER A 690 -63.33 -14.23 34.65
C SER A 690 -63.53 -12.76 34.24
N GLN A 691 -63.30 -12.45 32.97
CA GLN A 691 -63.44 -11.08 32.45
C GLN A 691 -64.89 -10.54 32.60
N ALA A 692 -65.89 -11.42 32.62
CA ALA A 692 -67.29 -11.05 32.87
C ALA A 692 -67.59 -10.69 34.33
N GLU A 693 -66.73 -11.09 35.27
CA GLU A 693 -66.84 -10.79 36.71
C GLU A 693 -66.04 -9.53 37.10
N GLN A 694 -65.29 -8.93 36.17
CA GLN A 694 -64.48 -7.72 36.39
C GLN A 694 -64.98 -6.53 35.57
N ALA A 695 -65.41 -5.46 36.23
CA ALA A 695 -65.90 -4.25 35.55
C ALA A 695 -64.81 -3.48 34.79
N VAL A 696 -63.56 -3.52 35.26
CA VAL A 696 -62.36 -2.94 34.63
C VAL A 696 -61.17 -3.83 34.96
N MET A 697 -60.37 -4.18 33.95
CA MET A 697 -59.09 -4.89 34.15
C MET A 697 -57.97 -3.90 34.51
N SER A 698 -57.10 -4.28 35.43
CA SER A 698 -55.94 -3.51 35.87
C SER A 698 -54.67 -4.38 35.86
N LEU A 699 -53.49 -3.76 35.85
CA LEU A 699 -52.21 -4.47 35.99
C LEU A 699 -52.18 -5.32 37.28
N SER A 700 -51.73 -6.57 37.18
CA SER A 700 -51.52 -7.44 38.34
C SER A 700 -50.56 -6.77 39.34
N SER A 701 -51.00 -6.60 40.60
CA SER A 701 -50.22 -5.90 41.63
C SER A 701 -48.88 -6.58 41.95
N THR A 702 -48.79 -7.89 41.72
CA THR A 702 -47.58 -8.71 41.82
C THR A 702 -46.59 -8.51 40.66
N ALA A 703 -47.06 -8.01 39.51
CA ALA A 703 -46.23 -7.65 38.36
C ALA A 703 -45.64 -6.23 38.46
N CYS A 704 -46.27 -5.34 39.23
CA CYS A 704 -45.83 -3.94 39.39
C CYS A 704 -44.32 -3.80 39.73
N PRO A 705 -43.72 -4.56 40.67
CA PRO A 705 -42.30 -4.44 40.96
C PRO A 705 -41.41 -4.79 39.75
N MET A 706 -41.75 -5.86 39.02
CA MET A 706 -41.01 -6.30 37.83
C MET A 706 -41.01 -5.22 36.73
N LEU A 707 -42.18 -4.62 36.46
CA LEU A 707 -42.32 -3.59 35.43
C LEU A 707 -41.70 -2.25 35.85
N GLN A 708 -41.74 -1.89 37.14
CA GLN A 708 -41.05 -0.71 37.68
C GLN A 708 -39.53 -0.86 37.56
N THR A 709 -38.95 -1.97 38.01
CA THR A 709 -37.52 -2.26 37.86
C THR A 709 -37.09 -2.21 36.39
N LEU A 710 -37.88 -2.81 35.49
CA LEU A 710 -37.58 -2.81 34.05
C LEU A 710 -37.59 -1.39 33.46
N ARG A 711 -38.63 -0.59 33.74
CA ARG A 711 -38.76 0.81 33.29
C ARG A 711 -37.58 1.66 33.79
N ASP A 712 -37.28 1.59 35.08
CA ASP A 712 -36.30 2.48 35.71
C ASP A 712 -34.88 2.18 35.24
N ARG A 713 -34.59 0.90 34.93
CA ARG A 713 -33.31 0.47 34.35
C ARG A 713 -33.17 0.79 32.87
N LEU A 714 -34.25 0.69 32.09
CA LEU A 714 -34.26 1.16 30.70
C LEU A 714 -33.97 2.66 30.62
N LEU A 715 -34.67 3.48 31.40
CA LEU A 715 -34.47 4.93 31.46
C LEU A 715 -33.05 5.31 31.93
N GLN A 716 -32.52 4.62 32.94
CA GLN A 716 -31.15 4.84 33.43
C GLN A 716 -30.09 4.60 32.33
N LEU A 717 -30.25 3.56 31.51
CA LEU A 717 -29.30 3.22 30.46
C LEU A 717 -29.52 4.01 29.17
N GLU A 718 -30.76 4.37 28.83
CA GLU A 718 -31.09 5.31 27.75
C GLU A 718 -30.39 6.66 27.93
N GLN A 719 -30.31 7.15 29.17
CA GLN A 719 -29.60 8.39 29.49
C GLN A 719 -28.08 8.26 29.37
N GLN A 720 -27.48 7.10 29.65
CA GLN A 720 -26.02 6.95 29.75
C GLN A 720 -25.35 6.34 28.51
N LEU A 721 -26.02 5.43 27.79
CA LEU A 721 -25.50 4.79 26.58
C LEU A 721 -25.85 5.60 25.33
N CYS A 722 -25.01 5.52 24.29
CA CYS A 722 -25.36 6.04 22.97
C CYS A 722 -26.51 5.25 22.31
N HIS A 723 -27.14 5.80 21.26
CA HIS A 723 -28.35 5.20 20.69
C HIS A 723 -28.13 3.77 20.16
N SER A 724 -27.01 3.50 19.49
CA SER A 724 -26.67 2.18 18.95
C SER A 724 -26.45 1.14 20.04
N LEU A 725 -25.69 1.48 21.09
CA LEU A 725 -25.47 0.63 22.26
C LEU A 725 -26.78 0.33 23.01
N PHE A 726 -27.58 1.37 23.31
CA PHE A 726 -28.85 1.21 23.99
C PHE A 726 -29.83 0.32 23.20
N LYS A 727 -29.85 0.47 21.88
CA LYS A 727 -30.66 -0.35 20.97
C LYS A 727 -30.31 -1.84 21.04
N ILE A 728 -29.02 -2.17 21.07
CA ILE A 728 -28.56 -3.56 21.24
C ILE A 728 -28.93 -4.08 22.64
N PHE A 729 -28.66 -3.27 23.68
CA PHE A 729 -28.97 -3.60 25.07
C PHE A 729 -30.44 -3.98 25.28
N TRP A 730 -31.40 -3.13 24.88
CA TRP A 730 -32.81 -3.41 25.18
C TRP A 730 -33.36 -4.59 24.39
N GLN A 731 -32.83 -4.86 23.18
CA GLN A 731 -33.22 -6.02 22.38
C GLN A 731 -32.76 -7.34 23.03
N MET A 732 -31.50 -7.40 23.49
CA MET A 732 -30.98 -8.54 24.25
C MET A 732 -31.73 -8.75 25.59
N LEU A 733 -32.12 -7.66 26.26
CA LEU A 733 -32.93 -7.73 27.48
C LEU A 733 -34.36 -8.23 27.21
N ALA A 734 -35.00 -7.74 26.14
CA ALA A 734 -36.34 -8.16 25.74
C ALA A 734 -36.40 -9.67 25.45
N GLU A 735 -35.43 -10.22 24.71
CA GLU A 735 -35.37 -11.67 24.43
C GLU A 735 -35.22 -12.51 25.71
N LYS A 736 -34.38 -12.09 26.66
CA LYS A 736 -34.25 -12.79 27.95
C LYS A 736 -35.53 -12.69 28.81
N VAL A 737 -36.24 -11.56 28.77
CA VAL A 737 -37.53 -11.39 29.46
C VAL A 737 -38.64 -12.21 28.80
N ASP A 738 -38.68 -12.29 27.46
CA ASP A 738 -39.60 -13.14 26.68
C ASP A 738 -39.46 -14.62 27.10
N LEU A 739 -38.24 -15.14 27.01
CA LEU A 739 -37.93 -16.52 27.40
C LEU A 739 -38.20 -16.79 28.88
N TYR A 740 -37.90 -15.84 29.78
CA TYR A 740 -38.12 -16.01 31.21
C TYR A 740 -39.61 -16.09 31.57
N ILE A 741 -40.42 -15.13 31.13
CA ILE A 741 -41.85 -15.14 31.44
C ILE A 741 -42.51 -16.38 30.81
N TYR A 742 -42.12 -16.72 29.57
CA TYR A 742 -42.58 -17.94 28.91
C TYR A 742 -42.24 -19.21 29.70
N GLN A 743 -40.96 -19.47 30.00
CA GLN A 743 -40.54 -20.73 30.63
C GLN A 743 -40.89 -20.82 32.11
N GLU A 744 -40.75 -19.72 32.86
CA GLU A 744 -40.80 -19.76 34.33
C GLU A 744 -42.10 -19.24 34.93
N ILE A 745 -42.97 -18.59 34.15
CA ILE A 745 -44.30 -18.14 34.60
C ILE A 745 -45.39 -18.85 33.80
N ILE A 746 -45.34 -18.83 32.47
CA ILE A 746 -46.40 -19.42 31.62
C ILE A 746 -46.32 -20.95 31.67
N MET A 747 -45.21 -21.56 31.24
CA MET A 747 -45.05 -23.02 31.19
C MET A 747 -45.01 -23.69 32.58
N ALA A 748 -44.92 -22.90 33.65
CA ALA A 748 -44.86 -23.35 35.04
C ALA A 748 -46.19 -23.25 35.81
N ASN A 749 -47.26 -22.70 35.20
CA ASN A 749 -48.55 -22.49 35.86
C ASN A 749 -49.72 -22.98 35.00
N HIS A 750 -50.84 -23.31 35.65
CA HIS A 750 -52.12 -23.56 34.98
C HIS A 750 -53.00 -22.31 34.98
N PHE A 751 -53.76 -22.10 33.91
CA PHE A 751 -54.56 -20.89 33.70
C PHE A 751 -56.04 -21.22 33.57
N ASN A 752 -56.89 -20.46 34.29
CA ASN A 752 -58.31 -20.37 33.94
C ASN A 752 -58.51 -19.25 32.88
N GLU A 753 -59.72 -19.10 32.36
CA GLU A 753 -60.06 -18.07 31.36
C GLU A 753 -59.73 -16.63 31.82
N GLY A 754 -60.04 -16.29 33.07
CA GLY A 754 -59.70 -15.01 33.68
C GLY A 754 -58.20 -14.78 33.84
N GLY A 755 -57.44 -15.80 34.21
CA GLY A 755 -55.98 -15.75 34.32
C GLY A 755 -55.29 -15.65 32.96
N ALA A 756 -55.80 -16.33 31.93
CA ALA A 756 -55.32 -16.20 30.56
C ALA A 756 -55.56 -14.78 30.01
N ALA A 757 -56.73 -14.20 30.30
CA ALA A 757 -57.05 -12.81 29.95
C ALA A 757 -56.21 -11.79 30.74
N GLN A 758 -56.00 -12.01 32.05
CA GLN A 758 -55.15 -11.15 32.88
C GLN A 758 -53.69 -11.15 32.42
N LEU A 759 -53.15 -12.33 32.09
CA LEU A 759 -51.82 -12.45 31.47
C LEU A 759 -51.76 -11.65 30.16
N GLN A 760 -52.77 -11.81 29.29
CA GLN A 760 -52.82 -11.07 28.02
C GLN A 760 -52.92 -9.56 28.25
N PHE A 761 -53.63 -9.10 29.28
CA PHE A 761 -53.72 -7.69 29.69
C PHE A 761 -52.38 -7.16 30.20
N ASP A 762 -51.75 -7.85 31.16
CA ASP A 762 -50.46 -7.48 31.74
C ASP A 762 -49.40 -7.32 30.63
N MET A 763 -49.35 -8.27 29.69
CA MET A 763 -48.40 -8.25 28.58
C MET A 763 -48.73 -7.17 27.54
N SER A 764 -49.97 -7.16 27.02
CA SER A 764 -50.34 -6.31 25.86
C SER A 764 -50.62 -4.85 26.23
N ARG A 765 -50.98 -4.56 27.49
CA ARG A 765 -51.29 -3.21 27.97
C ARG A 765 -50.21 -2.60 28.86
N ASN A 766 -49.25 -3.39 29.36
CA ASN A 766 -48.20 -2.89 30.26
C ASN A 766 -46.79 -3.29 29.81
N LEU A 767 -46.46 -4.58 29.68
CA LEU A 767 -45.08 -4.99 29.32
C LEU A 767 -44.65 -4.49 27.93
N PHE A 768 -45.41 -4.81 26.88
CA PHE A 768 -44.99 -4.42 25.52
C PHE A 768 -44.97 -2.88 25.34
N PRO A 769 -45.97 -2.12 25.85
CA PRO A 769 -45.94 -0.65 25.79
C PRO A 769 -44.71 0.04 26.40
N LEU A 770 -44.01 -0.56 27.38
CA LEU A 770 -42.74 0.00 27.90
C LEU A 770 -41.68 0.18 26.80
N PHE A 771 -41.70 -0.65 25.76
CA PHE A 771 -40.75 -0.61 24.65
C PHE A 771 -41.26 0.17 23.42
N SER A 772 -42.47 0.75 23.48
CA SER A 772 -43.04 1.56 22.39
C SER A 772 -42.27 2.87 22.13
N HIS A 773 -41.53 3.37 23.12
CA HIS A 773 -40.61 4.50 22.94
C HIS A 773 -39.41 4.14 22.05
N TYR A 774 -39.08 2.85 21.95
CA TYR A 774 -37.84 2.38 21.31
C TYR A 774 -38.10 1.62 20.00
N CYS A 775 -39.33 1.15 19.76
CA CYS A 775 -39.72 0.52 18.50
C CYS A 775 -41.23 0.61 18.22
N LYS A 776 -41.60 0.59 16.92
CA LYS A 776 -43.00 0.74 16.47
C LYS A 776 -43.91 -0.47 16.74
N ARG A 777 -43.33 -1.62 17.10
CA ARG A 777 -44.01 -2.93 17.28
C ARG A 777 -43.28 -3.78 18.34
N PRO A 778 -43.34 -3.40 19.63
CA PRO A 778 -42.60 -4.07 20.70
C PRO A 778 -43.00 -5.54 20.88
N GLU A 779 -44.24 -5.90 20.57
CA GLU A 779 -44.76 -7.27 20.64
C GLU A 779 -44.01 -8.27 19.72
N ASN A 780 -43.22 -7.79 18.77
CA ASN A 780 -42.39 -8.64 17.90
C ASN A 780 -41.05 -9.06 18.53
N TYR A 781 -40.67 -8.47 19.67
CA TYR A 781 -39.51 -8.90 20.47
C TYR A 781 -39.91 -9.86 21.61
N PHE A 782 -41.22 -10.00 21.87
CA PHE A 782 -41.79 -10.88 22.90
C PHE A 782 -42.60 -12.03 22.26
N LYS A 783 -41.95 -12.80 21.38
CA LYS A 783 -42.63 -13.77 20.51
C LYS A 783 -43.19 -14.95 21.30
N HIS A 784 -42.45 -15.51 22.24
CA HIS A 784 -42.89 -16.67 23.00
C HIS A 784 -44.07 -16.30 23.93
N ILE A 785 -44.00 -15.16 24.61
CA ILE A 785 -45.12 -14.62 25.40
C ILE A 785 -46.34 -14.37 24.50
N LYS A 786 -46.17 -13.67 23.37
CA LYS A 786 -47.25 -13.29 22.45
C LYS A 786 -47.99 -14.52 21.91
N GLU A 787 -47.26 -15.51 21.41
CA GLU A 787 -47.85 -16.73 20.85
C GLU A 787 -48.47 -17.61 21.94
N ALA A 788 -47.87 -17.69 23.14
CA ALA A 788 -48.49 -18.39 24.25
C ALA A 788 -49.79 -17.72 24.73
N CYS A 789 -49.85 -16.39 24.73
CA CYS A 789 -51.08 -15.64 25.01
C CYS A 789 -52.19 -15.91 23.97
N ILE A 790 -51.84 -16.17 22.70
CA ILE A 790 -52.82 -16.59 21.68
C ILE A 790 -53.39 -17.96 22.06
N ILE A 791 -52.54 -18.98 22.28
CA ILE A 791 -52.97 -20.36 22.58
C ILE A 791 -53.82 -20.44 23.86
N LEU A 792 -53.44 -19.71 24.92
CA LEU A 792 -54.17 -19.68 26.18
C LEU A 792 -55.55 -19.01 26.08
N ASN A 793 -55.74 -18.07 25.13
CA ASN A 793 -56.98 -17.32 24.94
C ASN A 793 -57.81 -17.78 23.71
N LEU A 794 -57.43 -18.85 23.01
CA LEU A 794 -58.31 -19.46 21.99
C LEU A 794 -59.66 -19.85 22.61
N ASN A 795 -60.77 -19.66 21.88
CA ASN A 795 -62.07 -20.18 22.34
C ASN A 795 -62.03 -21.71 22.47
N ILE A 796 -62.95 -22.29 23.27
CA ILE A 796 -62.95 -23.73 23.60
C ILE A 796 -63.02 -24.61 22.35
N GLY A 797 -63.82 -24.23 21.34
CA GLY A 797 -63.94 -25.00 20.09
C GLY A 797 -62.64 -25.00 19.28
N SER A 798 -62.05 -23.83 19.04
CA SER A 798 -60.75 -23.71 18.35
C SER A 798 -59.60 -24.38 19.11
N ALA A 799 -59.63 -24.39 20.44
CA ALA A 799 -58.64 -25.08 21.26
C ALA A 799 -58.73 -26.61 21.16
N LEU A 800 -59.95 -27.16 21.08
CA LEU A 800 -60.17 -28.60 20.84
C LEU A 800 -59.78 -28.99 19.41
N LEU A 801 -60.23 -28.24 18.40
CA LEU A 801 -59.86 -28.47 17.00
C LEU A 801 -58.35 -28.43 16.78
N LEU A 802 -57.65 -27.47 17.40
CA LEU A 802 -56.18 -27.42 17.36
C LEU A 802 -55.56 -28.65 18.04
N LYS A 803 -56.07 -29.07 19.20
CA LYS A 803 -55.58 -30.26 19.90
C LYS A 803 -55.75 -31.53 19.05
N ASP A 804 -56.89 -31.71 18.40
CA ASP A 804 -57.16 -32.85 17.52
C ASP A 804 -56.24 -32.86 16.29
N VAL A 805 -55.97 -31.70 15.69
CA VAL A 805 -55.02 -31.54 14.57
C VAL A 805 -53.57 -31.83 14.99
N LEU A 806 -53.13 -31.40 16.18
CA LEU A 806 -51.78 -31.68 16.66
C LEU A 806 -51.62 -33.17 17.06
N GLN A 807 -52.63 -33.77 17.70
CA GLN A 807 -52.61 -35.19 18.05
C GLN A 807 -52.61 -36.10 16.81
N SER A 808 -53.47 -35.83 15.83
CA SER A 808 -53.50 -36.58 14.55
C SER A 808 -52.26 -36.36 13.67
N ALA A 809 -51.43 -35.35 13.96
CA ALA A 809 -50.11 -35.16 13.36
C ALA A 809 -48.95 -35.79 14.16
N SER A 810 -49.20 -36.25 15.40
CA SER A 810 -48.20 -36.95 16.23
C SER A 810 -48.33 -38.48 16.15
N GLU A 811 -49.46 -39.00 15.67
CA GLU A 811 -49.62 -40.40 15.30
C GLU A 811 -49.21 -40.57 13.82
N ASN A 812 -48.35 -41.54 13.51
CA ASN A 812 -47.78 -41.73 12.16
C ASN A 812 -48.76 -42.36 11.14
N GLU A 813 -50.01 -41.88 11.11
CA GLU A 813 -50.99 -42.18 10.05
C GLU A 813 -50.66 -41.40 8.77
N PRO A 814 -50.86 -41.98 7.57
CA PRO A 814 -50.64 -41.26 6.32
C PRO A 814 -51.70 -40.16 6.12
N LEU A 815 -51.25 -38.91 5.97
CA LEU A 815 -52.16 -37.75 5.86
C LEU A 815 -53.20 -37.93 4.75
N LYS A 816 -54.47 -37.78 5.11
CA LYS A 816 -55.56 -37.60 4.14
C LYS A 816 -55.37 -36.25 3.45
N PRO A 817 -55.56 -36.14 2.12
CA PRO A 817 -55.20 -34.95 1.33
C PRO A 817 -56.10 -33.72 1.56
N SER A 818 -56.89 -33.70 2.64
CA SER A 818 -57.85 -32.65 2.99
C SER A 818 -57.70 -32.13 4.42
N GLN A 819 -56.64 -32.50 5.15
CA GLN A 819 -56.34 -31.96 6.48
C GLN A 819 -55.12 -31.02 6.40
N PRO A 820 -55.16 -29.82 7.02
CA PRO A 820 -53.99 -28.96 7.11
C PRO A 820 -52.92 -29.62 7.99
N SER A 821 -51.64 -29.42 7.65
CA SER A 821 -50.55 -29.87 8.52
C SER A 821 -50.54 -29.08 9.84
N ALA A 822 -50.00 -29.68 10.90
CA ALA A 822 -49.84 -29.01 12.20
C ALA A 822 -49.21 -27.61 12.07
N THR A 823 -48.15 -27.48 11.26
CA THR A 823 -47.49 -26.21 10.98
C THR A 823 -48.40 -25.20 10.25
N ALA A 824 -49.24 -25.65 9.32
CA ALA A 824 -50.19 -24.76 8.64
C ALA A 824 -51.26 -24.23 9.61
N ALA A 825 -51.83 -25.09 10.45
CA ALA A 825 -52.82 -24.71 11.46
C ALA A 825 -52.24 -23.73 12.51
N LEU A 826 -50.97 -23.88 12.90
CA LEU A 826 -50.28 -22.92 13.77
C LEU A 826 -50.03 -21.59 13.07
N ASN A 827 -49.59 -21.62 11.80
CA ASN A 827 -49.36 -20.41 11.00
C ASN A 827 -50.65 -19.60 10.76
N GLU A 828 -51.80 -20.26 10.59
CA GLU A 828 -53.13 -19.62 10.47
C GLU A 828 -53.56 -18.91 11.76
N LEU A 829 -53.17 -19.45 12.93
CA LEU A 829 -53.40 -18.84 14.25
C LEU A 829 -52.36 -17.76 14.60
N GLY A 830 -51.38 -17.47 13.73
CA GLY A 830 -50.34 -16.48 13.96
C GLY A 830 -49.20 -16.97 14.88
N VAL A 831 -49.01 -18.28 15.00
CA VAL A 831 -47.99 -18.93 15.84
C VAL A 831 -46.85 -19.44 14.94
N TYR A 832 -45.69 -18.79 15.00
CA TYR A 832 -44.55 -19.01 14.09
C TYR A 832 -43.23 -19.37 14.81
N LYS A 833 -43.17 -19.18 16.13
CA LYS A 833 -41.96 -19.34 16.96
C LYS A 833 -42.05 -20.51 17.93
N LEU A 834 -43.24 -20.83 18.45
CA LEU A 834 -43.45 -21.98 19.34
C LEU A 834 -43.40 -23.30 18.59
N ALA A 835 -42.81 -24.33 19.22
CA ALA A 835 -42.82 -25.70 18.71
C ALA A 835 -44.19 -26.36 18.92
N GLN A 836 -44.55 -27.35 18.09
CA GLN A 836 -45.79 -28.12 18.25
C GLN A 836 -45.98 -28.67 19.68
N ARG A 837 -44.93 -29.29 20.24
CA ARG A 837 -44.96 -29.86 21.61
C ARG A 837 -45.21 -28.81 22.68
N ASP A 838 -44.69 -27.60 22.48
CA ASP A 838 -44.90 -26.47 23.39
C ASP A 838 -46.37 -26.01 23.36
N VAL A 839 -46.99 -25.98 22.17
CA VAL A 839 -48.42 -25.68 22.01
C VAL A 839 -49.30 -26.78 22.61
N GLU A 840 -48.94 -28.06 22.46
CA GLU A 840 -49.62 -29.17 23.13
C GLU A 840 -49.55 -29.04 24.66
N ILE A 841 -48.40 -28.63 25.22
CA ILE A 841 -48.26 -28.35 26.65
C ILE A 841 -49.15 -27.16 27.06
N LEU A 842 -49.07 -26.03 26.35
CA LEU A 842 -49.89 -24.84 26.62
C LEU A 842 -51.39 -25.13 26.59
N LEU A 843 -51.88 -25.95 25.64
CA LEU A 843 -53.28 -26.39 25.60
C LEU A 843 -53.67 -27.23 26.82
N ASN A 844 -52.76 -28.07 27.34
CA ASN A 844 -52.97 -28.86 28.56
C ASN A 844 -52.78 -28.05 29.87
N LEU A 845 -52.15 -26.87 29.82
CA LEU A 845 -52.07 -25.96 30.97
C LEU A 845 -53.38 -25.19 31.21
N ARG A 846 -54.34 -25.24 30.28
CA ARG A 846 -55.65 -24.59 30.39
C ARG A 846 -56.63 -25.40 31.23
N ALA A 847 -57.23 -24.78 32.24
CA ALA A 847 -58.31 -25.36 33.05
C ALA A 847 -59.68 -25.24 32.34
N SER A 848 -60.01 -26.24 31.52
CA SER A 848 -61.29 -26.32 30.81
C SER A 848 -62.48 -26.58 31.76
N ARG A 849 -63.31 -25.56 32.00
CA ARG A 849 -64.61 -25.69 32.70
C ARG A 849 -65.68 -26.36 31.82
N VAL A 850 -65.50 -27.63 31.48
CA VAL A 850 -66.57 -28.51 30.99
C VAL A 850 -66.51 -29.82 31.77
N GLY A 851 -67.64 -30.27 32.30
CA GLY A 851 -67.66 -31.26 33.38
C GLY A 851 -67.46 -32.71 32.95
N SER A 852 -66.39 -33.34 33.44
CA SER A 852 -66.42 -34.76 33.81
C SER A 852 -66.01 -34.91 35.29
N CYS A 853 -66.96 -35.27 36.16
CA CYS A 853 -66.70 -35.50 37.58
C CYS A 853 -66.05 -36.87 37.87
N VAL A 854 -65.18 -37.35 36.95
CA VAL A 854 -64.51 -38.65 37.02
C VAL A 854 -63.09 -38.57 36.43
N ASP A 855 -62.17 -37.88 37.14
CA ASP A 855 -60.74 -38.30 37.25
C ASP A 855 -59.83 -37.37 38.06
N ASN A 856 -60.32 -36.24 38.59
CA ASN A 856 -59.54 -35.29 39.41
C ASN A 856 -58.78 -35.91 40.62
N ALA A 857 -59.12 -37.12 41.05
CA ALA A 857 -58.41 -37.85 42.10
C ALA A 857 -57.07 -38.50 41.65
N LYS A 858 -56.82 -38.67 40.34
CA LYS A 858 -55.59 -39.33 39.82
C LYS A 858 -54.46 -38.36 39.50
N VAL A 859 -54.78 -37.15 39.01
CA VAL A 859 -53.77 -36.17 38.54
C VAL A 859 -52.86 -35.69 39.67
N TYR A 860 -53.42 -35.50 40.87
CA TYR A 860 -52.68 -35.11 42.08
C TYR A 860 -51.59 -36.11 42.55
N ARG A 861 -51.44 -37.26 41.90
CA ARG A 861 -50.45 -38.29 42.26
C ARG A 861 -49.27 -38.43 41.31
N TRP A 862 -49.26 -37.72 40.18
CA TRP A 862 -48.23 -37.88 39.13
C TRP A 862 -47.11 -36.82 39.15
N THR A 863 -47.32 -35.66 39.78
CA THR A 863 -46.33 -34.55 39.81
C THR A 863 -45.20 -34.74 40.84
N THR A 864 -45.33 -35.67 41.79
CA THR A 864 -44.34 -35.85 42.88
C THR A 864 -43.21 -36.84 42.56
N LEU A 865 -43.11 -37.34 41.31
CA LEU A 865 -42.22 -38.45 40.93
C LEU A 865 -41.38 -38.20 39.66
N LYS A 866 -41.16 -36.92 39.31
CA LYS A 866 -40.23 -36.47 38.25
C LYS A 866 -39.31 -35.32 38.69
N LEU A 867 -38.98 -35.28 39.99
CA LEU A 867 -37.94 -34.41 40.56
C LEU A 867 -37.03 -35.23 41.51
N PHE A 868 -36.37 -36.21 40.91
CA PHE A 868 -35.17 -36.91 41.39
C PHE A 868 -34.41 -37.45 40.17
#